data_AF-A0A087GTU6-F1
#
_entry.id   AF-A0A087GTU6-F1
#
_cell.length_a   1.000
_cell.length_b   1.000
_cell.length_c   1.000
_cell.angle_alpha   90.00
_cell.angle_beta   90.00
_cell.angle_gamma   90.00
#
_symmetry.space_group_name_H-M   'P 1'
#
loop_
_entity.id
_entity.type
_entity.pdbx_description
1 polymer ?
#
loop_
_entity_poly.entity_id
_entity_poly.type
_entity_poly.pdbx_seq_one_letter_code
_entity_poly.pdbx_strand_id
1 'polypeptide(L)'
;MGEESETASADRNLLQKIAKILNETRTSYATHNRKLKELAAIRSKLSSSNSDESSSTHRFSSVFFETLTPLFIAAQRRTAAAERVVRFVAEFACLHSNTDSNSESDEFLDGFLKFLLAGSVAANRNARFRACQIISEIILRMPDEVEVVDELWDDVIDGMMLRVRDKVPVIRTFAVRSLSRFVNDPENSDILDLLLEVLPLEHNPEVRKTIVLSLPPSNATTQAIIDCTLDVNESVRKAAYSVLANKVPLHSLSIKLRTTILQRGLADRAVNVSKECLKLMKDQWLSNCCQGDPIGFLKYLDVETYESVAESALEVLLSEGLIMPTDGKSIQQYILSADGEARDESSSSTPSIQLMEPEIALYWRIICRRLHKSAQAKHTHLDVQRIATKCLGLFGLLEKKPSKALVKQLRVAFCRSPPPISIMASKALVDLGMWHSPTEVDKAMGEDLSSQFEDESIDFVPIDLSNAEEDLNLKMLDILYAGLESDDWRACTESSENESVKPTVGEGFAKLLLLGEKYPNLPASFYPFVLGKLIALYFSEESKEQLRFKQCLSVFFEHYASLLEKHKGYISKAFVPLIRSLWPGIDGSSKSSSYVVSNQRKRAFLASKFILQMMQTPLYKKETRHEPESQFNKSPEDSIQPPIDCTEEGLAIRLAIEMVSFKGKKTAAEKAYVAALCKILVLLNLKPSEQNLIKLMKKILSRVAESVCSEKELLKDVKPMLEHLNSLDACPSEELSQDEANSIFEALGVSYDLDITVPATVPQTPAPCSTRPARSRRRARIAETSSDEDDEEEVASPPLSAMPAPNTLMTRSHRASKAAALAKITASRMRRSNADEDIEEEEEDAVSSDVTAEDSDDE
;
A
#
# COMPACT_ATOMS: atom_id res chain seq x y z
N MET A 1 -39.14 -12.59 -53.42
CA MET A 1 -38.65 -11.20 -53.52
C MET A 1 -39.54 -10.18 -52.82
N GLY A 2 -40.89 -10.23 -52.92
CA GLY A 2 -41.77 -9.30 -52.16
C GLY A 2 -41.79 -9.57 -50.65
N GLU A 3 -42.02 -10.83 -50.25
CA GLU A 3 -42.12 -11.22 -48.83
C GLU A 3 -40.81 -11.06 -48.05
N GLU A 4 -39.65 -11.37 -48.64
CA GLU A 4 -38.32 -11.18 -48.01
C GLU A 4 -37.98 -9.70 -47.75
N SER A 5 -38.52 -8.78 -48.55
CA SER A 5 -38.33 -7.33 -48.38
C SER A 5 -39.20 -6.78 -47.24
N GLU A 6 -40.44 -7.30 -47.11
CA GLU A 6 -41.36 -6.92 -46.04
C GLU A 6 -40.94 -7.47 -44.67
N THR A 7 -40.44 -8.70 -44.61
CA THR A 7 -39.92 -9.29 -43.36
C THR A 7 -38.68 -8.54 -42.85
N ALA A 8 -37.72 -8.24 -43.73
CA ALA A 8 -36.53 -7.45 -43.37
C ALA A 8 -36.87 -6.02 -42.88
N SER A 9 -37.89 -5.39 -43.47
CA SER A 9 -38.41 -4.09 -43.01
C SER A 9 -39.05 -4.19 -41.61
N ALA A 10 -39.83 -5.23 -41.36
CA ALA A 10 -40.46 -5.48 -40.07
C ALA A 10 -39.44 -5.81 -38.97
N ASP A 11 -38.39 -6.57 -39.27
CA ASP A 11 -37.28 -6.87 -38.34
C ASP A 11 -36.50 -5.61 -37.97
N ARG A 12 -36.23 -4.74 -38.94
CA ARG A 12 -35.59 -3.45 -38.69
C ARG A 12 -36.41 -2.56 -37.76
N ASN A 13 -37.73 -2.57 -37.92
CA ASN A 13 -38.64 -1.83 -37.03
C ASN A 13 -38.67 -2.44 -35.62
N LEU A 14 -38.65 -3.76 -35.50
CA LEU A 14 -38.57 -4.45 -34.20
C LEU A 14 -37.23 -4.15 -33.50
N LEU A 15 -36.13 -4.20 -34.24
CA LEU A 15 -34.78 -3.89 -33.77
C LEU A 15 -34.72 -2.46 -33.20
N GLN A 16 -35.26 -1.48 -33.92
CA GLN A 16 -35.30 -0.08 -33.44
C GLN A 16 -36.12 0.09 -32.15
N LYS A 17 -37.25 -0.63 -32.02
CA LYS A 17 -38.08 -0.60 -30.81
C LYS A 17 -37.33 -1.18 -29.61
N ILE A 18 -36.72 -2.36 -29.76
CA ILE A 18 -35.95 -3.01 -28.71
C ILE A 18 -34.73 -2.14 -28.33
N ALA A 19 -33.99 -1.62 -29.31
CA ALA A 19 -32.86 -0.74 -29.06
C ALA A 19 -33.25 0.55 -28.32
N LYS A 20 -34.42 1.13 -28.63
CA LYS A 20 -34.94 2.28 -27.89
C LYS A 20 -35.21 1.94 -26.42
N ILE A 21 -35.84 0.80 -26.15
CA ILE A 21 -36.07 0.31 -24.79
C ILE A 21 -34.75 0.14 -24.04
N LEU A 22 -33.75 -0.53 -24.64
CA LEU A 22 -32.44 -0.73 -24.04
C LEU A 22 -31.70 0.59 -23.80
N ASN A 23 -31.86 1.60 -24.67
CA ASN A 23 -31.26 2.92 -24.44
C ASN A 23 -31.91 3.67 -23.28
N GLU A 24 -33.22 3.53 -23.07
CA GLU A 24 -33.92 4.15 -21.95
C GLU A 24 -33.60 3.46 -20.60
N THR A 25 -33.20 2.20 -20.58
CA THR A 25 -32.78 1.49 -19.35
C THR A 25 -31.36 1.85 -18.90
N ARG A 26 -30.56 2.46 -19.79
CA ARG A 26 -29.19 2.93 -19.50
C ARG A 26 -29.15 4.14 -18.57
N THR A 27 -30.25 4.86 -18.36
CA THR A 27 -30.26 6.10 -17.58
C THR A 27 -30.44 5.87 -16.08
N SER A 28 -31.38 5.01 -15.67
CA SER A 28 -31.71 4.74 -14.27
C SER A 28 -32.36 3.37 -14.07
N TYR A 29 -32.20 2.78 -12.88
CA TYR A 29 -32.92 1.55 -12.49
C TYR A 29 -34.44 1.78 -12.35
N ALA A 30 -34.88 3.02 -12.07
CA ALA A 30 -36.30 3.34 -11.90
C ALA A 30 -37.15 3.07 -13.16
N THR A 31 -36.54 3.08 -14.35
CA THR A 31 -37.25 2.81 -15.60
C THR A 31 -37.42 1.33 -15.89
N HIS A 32 -36.70 0.44 -15.20
CA HIS A 32 -36.62 -0.99 -15.52
C HIS A 32 -37.99 -1.67 -15.48
N ASN A 33 -38.73 -1.57 -14.37
CA ASN A 33 -40.06 -2.20 -14.24
C ASN A 33 -41.05 -1.81 -15.36
N ARG A 34 -41.06 -0.53 -15.74
CA ARG A 34 -41.92 -0.05 -16.84
C ARG A 34 -41.47 -0.64 -18.19
N LYS A 35 -40.15 -0.67 -18.42
CA LYS A 35 -39.55 -1.15 -19.66
C LYS A 35 -39.58 -2.67 -19.82
N LEU A 36 -39.55 -3.41 -18.72
CA LEU A 36 -39.78 -4.85 -18.71
C LEU A 36 -41.20 -5.16 -19.21
N LYS A 37 -42.22 -4.46 -18.69
CA LYS A 37 -43.61 -4.62 -19.15
C LYS A 37 -43.78 -4.24 -20.63
N GLU A 38 -43.12 -3.18 -21.08
CA GLU A 38 -43.15 -2.74 -22.48
C GLU A 38 -42.51 -3.80 -23.41
N LEU A 39 -41.36 -4.34 -23.04
CA LEU A 39 -40.65 -5.36 -23.82
C LEU A 39 -41.40 -6.70 -23.82
N ALA A 40 -41.96 -7.10 -22.67
CA ALA A 40 -42.81 -8.29 -22.55
C ALA A 40 -44.06 -8.18 -23.43
N ALA A 41 -44.68 -7.00 -23.50
CA ALA A 41 -45.82 -6.76 -24.38
C ALA A 41 -45.45 -6.79 -25.88
N ILE A 42 -44.20 -6.45 -26.24
CA ILE A 42 -43.72 -6.60 -27.63
C ILE A 42 -43.58 -8.09 -27.96
N ARG A 43 -42.99 -8.88 -27.05
CA ARG A 43 -42.86 -10.34 -27.20
C ARG A 43 -44.23 -11.00 -27.37
N SER A 44 -45.19 -10.73 -26.47
CA SER A 44 -46.53 -11.36 -26.52
C SER A 44 -47.37 -10.95 -27.73
N LYS A 45 -47.26 -9.69 -28.19
CA LYS A 45 -47.96 -9.24 -29.41
C LYS A 45 -47.49 -9.97 -30.66
N LEU A 46 -46.20 -10.30 -30.73
CA LEU A 46 -45.64 -11.03 -31.87
C LEU A 46 -46.18 -12.47 -31.92
N SER A 47 -46.32 -13.12 -30.75
CA SER A 47 -46.95 -14.44 -30.62
C SER A 47 -48.42 -14.43 -31.02
N SER A 48 -49.17 -13.38 -30.69
CA SER A 48 -50.60 -13.28 -31.03
C SER A 48 -50.92 -13.03 -32.52
N SER A 49 -49.94 -12.65 -33.34
CA SER A 49 -50.15 -12.20 -34.72
C SER A 49 -49.93 -13.27 -35.79
N ASN A 50 -49.36 -14.43 -35.44
CA ASN A 50 -49.03 -15.53 -36.35
C ASN A 50 -49.59 -16.86 -35.82
N SER A 51 -49.94 -17.78 -36.73
CA SER A 51 -50.47 -19.12 -36.38
C SER A 51 -49.40 -20.11 -35.88
N ASP A 52 -48.13 -19.70 -35.85
CA ASP A 52 -46.98 -20.53 -35.44
C ASP A 52 -46.16 -19.81 -34.36
N GLU A 53 -46.39 -20.18 -33.11
CA GLU A 53 -45.86 -19.51 -31.91
C GLU A 53 -44.34 -19.62 -31.80
N SER A 54 -43.76 -20.80 -32.07
CA SER A 54 -42.30 -21.04 -31.99
C SER A 54 -41.52 -20.19 -33.02
N SER A 55 -42.04 -20.08 -34.25
CA SER A 55 -41.45 -19.21 -35.28
C SER A 55 -41.42 -17.73 -34.86
N SER A 56 -42.46 -17.28 -34.16
CA SER A 56 -42.55 -15.91 -33.65
C SER A 56 -41.60 -15.63 -32.48
N THR A 57 -41.44 -16.57 -31.55
CA THR A 57 -40.49 -16.50 -30.43
C THR A 57 -39.07 -16.49 -30.94
N HIS A 58 -38.71 -17.39 -31.86
CA HIS A 58 -37.38 -17.43 -32.47
C HIS A 58 -37.03 -16.11 -33.19
N ARG A 59 -37.99 -15.52 -33.92
CA ARG A 59 -37.81 -14.22 -34.57
C ARG A 59 -37.56 -13.10 -33.56
N PHE A 60 -38.32 -13.02 -32.47
CA PHE A 60 -38.07 -12.05 -31.41
C PHE A 60 -36.69 -12.24 -30.78
N SER A 61 -36.34 -13.48 -30.42
CA SER A 61 -35.05 -13.86 -29.82
C SER A 61 -33.89 -13.43 -30.70
N SER A 62 -33.95 -13.72 -32.00
CA SER A 62 -32.91 -13.35 -32.97
C SER A 62 -32.67 -11.83 -32.98
N VAL A 63 -33.73 -11.03 -33.11
CA VAL A 63 -33.63 -9.57 -33.13
C VAL A 63 -33.18 -9.02 -31.76
N PHE A 64 -33.66 -9.60 -30.66
CA PHE A 64 -33.24 -9.21 -29.31
C PHE A 64 -31.74 -9.47 -29.12
N PHE A 65 -31.22 -10.65 -29.47
CA PHE A 65 -29.79 -10.97 -29.36
C PHE A 65 -28.95 -10.04 -30.24
N GLU A 66 -29.40 -9.74 -31.46
CA GLU A 66 -28.73 -8.80 -32.36
C GLU A 66 -28.59 -7.41 -31.69
N THR A 67 -29.64 -6.90 -31.04
CA THR A 67 -29.57 -5.60 -30.34
C THR A 67 -28.59 -5.57 -29.17
N LEU A 68 -28.24 -6.73 -28.60
CA LEU A 68 -27.25 -6.82 -27.53
C LEU A 68 -25.81 -6.83 -28.03
N THR A 69 -25.56 -7.10 -29.31
CA THR A 69 -24.21 -7.17 -29.90
C THR A 69 -23.26 -6.03 -29.46
N PRO A 70 -23.69 -4.75 -29.41
CA PRO A 70 -22.83 -3.65 -28.95
C PRO A 70 -22.32 -3.82 -27.51
N LEU A 71 -23.09 -4.48 -26.64
CA LEU A 71 -22.69 -4.78 -25.26
C LEU A 71 -21.51 -5.76 -25.20
N PHE A 72 -21.41 -6.69 -26.15
CA PHE A 72 -20.38 -7.74 -26.20
C PHE A 72 -19.12 -7.33 -26.97
N ILE A 73 -19.22 -6.37 -27.90
CA ILE A 73 -18.09 -5.91 -28.72
C ILE A 73 -17.36 -4.72 -28.09
N ALA A 74 -18.08 -3.78 -27.47
CA ALA A 74 -17.50 -2.52 -27.00
C ALA A 74 -16.37 -2.71 -25.98
N ALA A 75 -15.25 -2.00 -26.20
CA ALA A 75 -14.06 -2.06 -25.35
C ALA A 75 -14.35 -1.56 -23.93
N GLN A 76 -14.10 -2.42 -22.95
CA GLN A 76 -13.78 -2.14 -21.55
C GLN A 76 -14.22 -0.76 -20.97
N ARG A 77 -15.51 -0.57 -20.71
CA ARG A 77 -15.95 0.34 -19.62
C ARG A 77 -17.11 -0.32 -18.88
N ARG A 78 -16.89 -0.66 -17.59
CA ARG A 78 -17.98 -0.92 -16.62
C ARG A 78 -18.72 0.39 -16.33
N THR A 79 -19.29 0.99 -17.37
CA THR A 79 -20.13 2.18 -17.19
C THR A 79 -21.38 1.76 -16.43
N ALA A 80 -21.86 2.63 -15.54
CA ALA A 80 -23.13 2.40 -14.88
C ALA A 80 -24.28 2.14 -15.88
N ALA A 81 -24.20 2.76 -17.07
CA ALA A 81 -25.13 2.51 -18.16
C ALA A 81 -25.12 1.06 -18.66
N ALA A 82 -23.95 0.46 -18.87
CA ALA A 82 -23.84 -0.93 -19.30
C ALA A 82 -24.26 -1.92 -18.20
N GLU A 83 -23.89 -1.65 -16.95
CA GLU A 83 -24.30 -2.50 -15.80
C GLU A 83 -25.83 -2.47 -15.60
N ARG A 84 -26.47 -1.33 -15.86
CA ARG A 84 -27.94 -1.24 -15.89
C ARG A 84 -28.55 -2.09 -16.99
N VAL A 85 -27.98 -2.10 -18.19
CA VAL A 85 -28.49 -2.95 -19.29
C VAL A 85 -28.32 -4.43 -18.95
N VAL A 86 -27.16 -4.84 -18.43
CA VAL A 86 -26.90 -6.22 -17.99
C VAL A 86 -27.95 -6.69 -16.98
N ARG A 87 -28.24 -5.85 -15.97
CA ARG A 87 -29.27 -6.17 -14.98
C ARG A 87 -30.65 -6.28 -15.61
N PHE A 88 -31.02 -5.33 -16.47
CA PHE A 88 -32.31 -5.32 -17.15
C PHE A 88 -32.52 -6.57 -18.02
N VAL A 89 -31.51 -7.00 -18.79
CA VAL A 89 -31.66 -8.18 -19.66
C VAL A 89 -31.73 -9.48 -18.86
N ALA A 90 -31.01 -9.57 -17.73
CA ALA A 90 -31.14 -10.71 -16.82
C ALA A 90 -32.53 -10.76 -16.15
N GLU A 91 -33.05 -9.60 -15.72
CA GLU A 91 -34.41 -9.50 -15.17
C GLU A 91 -35.49 -9.85 -16.22
N PHE A 92 -35.29 -9.45 -17.48
CA PHE A 92 -36.19 -9.82 -18.57
C PHE A 92 -36.16 -11.32 -18.88
N ALA A 93 -34.97 -11.93 -18.86
CA ALA A 93 -34.82 -13.37 -19.08
C ALA A 93 -35.51 -14.22 -18.00
N CYS A 94 -35.64 -13.70 -16.77
CA CYS A 94 -36.33 -14.39 -15.67
C CYS A 94 -37.84 -14.07 -15.61
N LEU A 95 -38.40 -13.35 -16.59
CA LEU A 95 -39.80 -12.93 -16.56
C LEU A 95 -40.70 -14.03 -17.14
N HIS A 96 -41.33 -14.81 -16.27
CA HIS A 96 -42.32 -15.81 -16.66
C HIS A 96 -43.54 -15.19 -17.33
N SER A 97 -44.05 -15.83 -18.38
CA SER A 97 -45.37 -15.49 -18.90
C SER A 97 -46.41 -15.94 -17.86
N ASN A 98 -47.25 -15.02 -17.36
CA ASN A 98 -48.33 -15.32 -16.41
C ASN A 98 -49.51 -16.09 -17.06
N THR A 99 -49.25 -16.87 -18.10
CA THR A 99 -50.25 -17.64 -18.85
C THR A 99 -50.07 -19.11 -18.51
N ASP A 100 -50.92 -19.59 -17.60
CA ASP A 100 -51.29 -20.98 -17.34
C ASP A 100 -50.18 -22.04 -17.35
N SER A 101 -49.55 -22.18 -16.18
CA SER A 101 -49.20 -23.43 -15.45
C SER A 101 -49.05 -24.79 -16.15
N ASN A 102 -48.64 -24.92 -17.42
CA ASN A 102 -48.39 -26.23 -18.06
C ASN A 102 -47.45 -26.21 -19.29
N SER A 103 -46.71 -25.13 -19.58
CA SER A 103 -45.69 -25.13 -20.64
C SER A 103 -44.30 -25.48 -20.09
N GLU A 104 -43.83 -26.69 -20.42
CA GLU A 104 -42.43 -27.15 -20.30
C GLU A 104 -41.49 -26.13 -20.99
N SER A 105 -40.54 -25.58 -20.21
CA SER A 105 -39.46 -24.63 -20.58
C SER A 105 -39.81 -23.30 -21.30
N ASP A 106 -39.27 -22.18 -20.81
CA ASP A 106 -39.35 -20.89 -21.53
C ASP A 106 -38.37 -20.92 -22.72
N GLU A 107 -38.87 -21.20 -23.93
CA GLU A 107 -38.12 -21.24 -25.20
C GLU A 107 -37.20 -20.00 -25.41
N PHE A 108 -37.58 -18.82 -24.90
CA PHE A 108 -36.73 -17.64 -24.96
C PHE A 108 -35.54 -17.72 -24.01
N LEU A 109 -35.75 -18.15 -22.77
CA LEU A 109 -34.68 -18.33 -21.78
C LEU A 109 -33.68 -19.36 -22.29
N ASP A 110 -34.16 -20.49 -22.82
CA ASP A 110 -33.32 -21.54 -23.39
C ASP A 110 -32.48 -21.00 -24.55
N GLY A 111 -33.11 -20.28 -25.49
CA GLY A 111 -32.42 -19.62 -26.59
C GLY A 111 -31.40 -18.58 -26.13
N PHE A 112 -31.70 -17.84 -25.05
CA PHE A 112 -30.80 -16.81 -24.53
C PHE A 112 -29.61 -17.41 -23.80
N LEU A 113 -29.79 -18.46 -23.00
CA LEU A 113 -28.70 -19.20 -22.38
C LEU A 113 -27.78 -19.81 -23.44
N LYS A 114 -28.31 -20.40 -24.51
CA LYS A 114 -27.51 -20.89 -25.65
C LYS A 114 -26.70 -19.78 -26.33
N PHE A 115 -27.29 -18.60 -26.54
CA PHE A 115 -26.58 -17.42 -27.05
C PHE A 115 -25.44 -16.98 -26.12
N LEU A 116 -25.70 -16.93 -24.81
CA LEU A 116 -24.69 -16.55 -23.82
C LEU A 116 -23.58 -17.59 -23.70
N LEU A 117 -23.90 -18.89 -23.77
CA LEU A 117 -22.92 -19.97 -23.76
C LEU A 117 -21.94 -19.84 -24.93
N ALA A 118 -22.43 -19.57 -26.14
CA ALA A 118 -21.58 -19.29 -27.29
C ALA A 118 -20.66 -18.07 -27.03
N GLY A 119 -21.17 -17.03 -26.38
CA GLY A 119 -20.37 -15.87 -25.95
C GLY A 119 -19.32 -16.19 -24.87
N SER A 120 -19.60 -17.15 -23.98
CA SER A 120 -18.72 -17.54 -22.86
C SER A 120 -17.44 -18.25 -23.31
N VAL A 121 -17.47 -18.88 -24.49
CA VAL A 121 -16.32 -19.58 -25.10
C VAL A 121 -15.64 -18.78 -26.21
N ALA A 122 -16.14 -17.58 -26.53
CA ALA A 122 -15.60 -16.74 -27.60
C ALA A 122 -14.13 -16.34 -27.37
N ALA A 123 -13.37 -16.16 -28.45
CA ALA A 123 -12.00 -15.65 -28.38
C ALA A 123 -11.94 -14.23 -27.77
N ASN A 124 -12.98 -13.43 -28.02
CA ASN A 124 -13.08 -12.07 -27.50
C ASN A 124 -13.28 -12.06 -25.98
N ARG A 125 -12.37 -11.40 -25.26
CA ARG A 125 -12.41 -11.23 -23.80
C ARG A 125 -13.72 -10.63 -23.29
N ASN A 126 -14.24 -9.59 -23.96
CA ASN A 126 -15.43 -8.86 -23.53
C ASN A 126 -16.69 -9.68 -23.73
N ALA A 127 -16.75 -10.44 -24.82
CA ALA A 127 -17.84 -11.37 -25.06
C ALA A 127 -17.93 -12.40 -23.93
N ARG A 128 -16.80 -13.03 -23.55
CA ARG A 128 -16.74 -13.98 -22.43
C ARG A 128 -17.16 -13.33 -21.11
N PHE A 129 -16.64 -12.14 -20.83
CA PHE A 129 -16.97 -11.39 -19.63
C PHE A 129 -18.46 -11.07 -19.51
N ARG A 130 -19.07 -10.50 -20.57
CA ARG A 130 -20.51 -10.14 -20.55
C ARG A 130 -21.40 -11.37 -20.53
N ALA A 131 -21.03 -12.43 -21.26
CA ALA A 131 -21.74 -13.71 -21.21
C ALA A 131 -21.76 -14.28 -19.79
N CYS A 132 -20.59 -14.49 -19.18
CA CYS A 132 -20.51 -15.06 -17.83
C CYS A 132 -21.17 -14.15 -16.78
N GLN A 133 -21.09 -12.83 -16.95
CA GLN A 133 -21.77 -11.88 -16.09
C GLN A 133 -23.29 -12.03 -16.16
N ILE A 134 -23.87 -12.04 -17.37
CA ILE A 134 -25.32 -12.16 -17.54
C ILE A 134 -25.80 -13.54 -17.07
N ILE A 135 -25.07 -14.62 -17.39
CA ILE A 135 -25.35 -15.98 -16.88
C ILE A 135 -25.39 -15.98 -15.35
N SER A 136 -24.38 -15.39 -14.70
CA SER A 136 -24.34 -15.26 -13.23
C SER A 136 -25.53 -14.49 -12.67
N GLU A 137 -25.93 -13.39 -13.32
CA GLU A 137 -27.07 -12.58 -12.89
C GLU A 137 -28.41 -13.30 -13.09
N ILE A 138 -28.56 -14.14 -14.11
CA ILE A 138 -29.74 -14.98 -14.36
C ILE A 138 -29.81 -16.08 -13.29
N ILE A 139 -28.75 -16.90 -13.14
CA ILE A 139 -28.72 -18.03 -12.19
C ILE A 139 -29.05 -17.60 -10.77
N LEU A 140 -28.60 -16.43 -10.32
CA LEU A 140 -28.84 -15.97 -8.95
C LEU A 140 -30.20 -15.30 -8.74
N ARG A 141 -30.94 -15.00 -9.82
CA ARG A 141 -32.28 -14.39 -9.75
C ARG A 141 -33.40 -15.39 -9.93
N MET A 142 -33.17 -16.46 -10.68
CA MET A 142 -34.22 -17.42 -10.95
C MET A 142 -34.69 -18.08 -9.64
N PRO A 143 -36.01 -18.20 -9.41
CA PRO A 143 -36.56 -19.04 -8.34
C PRO A 143 -36.14 -20.52 -8.47
N ASP A 144 -36.34 -21.32 -7.43
CA ASP A 144 -36.00 -22.76 -7.45
C ASP A 144 -37.03 -23.59 -8.25
N GLU A 145 -38.23 -23.03 -8.49
CA GLU A 145 -39.35 -23.69 -9.18
C GLU A 145 -39.31 -23.53 -10.71
N VAL A 146 -38.29 -22.89 -11.28
CA VAL A 146 -38.19 -22.65 -12.73
C VAL A 146 -37.58 -23.88 -13.42
N GLU A 147 -38.38 -24.55 -14.24
CA GLU A 147 -37.93 -25.67 -15.06
C GLU A 147 -37.21 -25.18 -16.34
N VAL A 148 -35.95 -25.59 -16.49
CA VAL A 148 -35.15 -25.46 -17.71
C VAL A 148 -34.74 -26.87 -18.09
N VAL A 149 -34.55 -27.13 -19.39
CA VAL A 149 -34.12 -28.46 -19.86
C VAL A 149 -32.82 -28.88 -19.18
N ASP A 150 -32.80 -30.05 -18.54
CA ASP A 150 -31.65 -30.56 -17.76
C ASP A 150 -30.34 -30.56 -18.58
N GLU A 151 -30.39 -31.00 -19.84
CA GLU A 151 -29.23 -30.98 -20.75
C GLU A 151 -28.63 -29.57 -20.95
N LEU A 152 -29.47 -28.53 -20.93
CA LEU A 152 -28.99 -27.15 -21.04
C LEU A 152 -28.36 -26.66 -19.74
N TRP A 153 -28.83 -27.13 -18.58
CA TRP A 153 -28.19 -26.83 -17.32
C TRP A 153 -26.80 -27.44 -17.22
N ASP A 154 -26.65 -28.69 -17.67
CA ASP A 154 -25.36 -29.36 -17.77
C ASP A 154 -24.39 -28.54 -18.65
N ASP A 155 -24.84 -28.11 -19.83
CA ASP A 155 -24.04 -27.24 -20.72
C ASP A 155 -23.62 -25.92 -20.03
N VAL A 156 -24.52 -25.30 -19.25
CA VAL A 156 -24.23 -24.07 -18.51
C VAL A 156 -23.22 -24.33 -17.39
N ILE A 157 -23.39 -25.41 -16.62
CA ILE A 157 -22.51 -25.80 -15.53
C ILE A 157 -21.11 -26.09 -16.08
N ASP A 158 -21.00 -26.94 -17.11
CA ASP A 158 -19.75 -27.25 -17.80
C ASP A 158 -19.06 -26.00 -18.35
N GLY A 159 -19.85 -25.13 -18.98
CA GLY A 159 -19.39 -23.83 -19.46
C GLY A 159 -18.80 -22.98 -18.34
N MET A 160 -19.46 -22.89 -17.19
CA MET A 160 -18.97 -22.11 -16.04
C MET A 160 -17.77 -22.79 -15.38
N MET A 161 -17.73 -24.12 -15.24
CA MET A 161 -16.57 -24.86 -14.73
C MET A 161 -15.33 -24.62 -15.58
N LEU A 162 -15.48 -24.61 -16.91
CA LEU A 162 -14.41 -24.23 -17.84
C LEU A 162 -13.94 -22.77 -17.61
N ARG A 163 -14.83 -21.87 -17.20
CA ARG A 163 -14.53 -20.45 -16.94
C ARG A 163 -13.98 -20.16 -15.54
N VAL A 164 -14.07 -21.09 -14.59
CA VAL A 164 -13.32 -21.00 -13.32
C VAL A 164 -11.81 -20.91 -13.58
N ARG A 165 -11.31 -21.46 -14.71
CA ARG A 165 -9.90 -21.40 -15.12
C ARG A 165 -9.60 -20.33 -16.19
N ASP A 166 -10.48 -19.35 -16.37
CA ASP A 166 -10.28 -18.27 -17.35
C ASP A 166 -9.00 -17.46 -17.06
N LYS A 167 -8.33 -16.95 -18.10
CA LYS A 167 -7.18 -16.04 -17.94
C LYS A 167 -7.54 -14.75 -17.20
N VAL A 168 -8.80 -14.30 -17.28
CA VAL A 168 -9.24 -13.00 -16.76
C VAL A 168 -9.95 -13.19 -15.41
N PRO A 169 -9.45 -12.58 -14.31
CA PRO A 169 -9.98 -12.82 -12.96
C PRO A 169 -11.47 -12.49 -12.76
N VAL A 170 -11.96 -11.41 -13.38
CA VAL A 170 -13.37 -11.04 -13.24
C VAL A 170 -14.31 -12.05 -13.91
N ILE A 171 -13.84 -12.77 -14.95
CA ILE A 171 -14.61 -13.85 -15.57
C ILE A 171 -14.67 -15.05 -14.62
N ARG A 172 -13.53 -15.42 -14.02
CA ARG A 172 -13.46 -16.46 -12.99
C ARG A 172 -14.38 -16.15 -11.80
N THR A 173 -14.44 -14.89 -11.39
CA THR A 173 -15.34 -14.42 -10.32
C THR A 173 -16.80 -14.73 -10.65
N PHE A 174 -17.26 -14.38 -11.85
CA PHE A 174 -18.64 -14.66 -12.26
C PHE A 174 -18.91 -16.15 -12.41
N ALA A 175 -17.96 -16.92 -12.95
CA ALA A 175 -18.09 -18.37 -13.05
C ALA A 175 -18.28 -19.03 -11.69
N VAL A 176 -17.41 -18.72 -10.71
CA VAL A 176 -17.52 -19.23 -9.34
C VAL A 176 -18.83 -18.78 -8.68
N ARG A 177 -19.25 -17.54 -8.91
CA ARG A 177 -20.48 -17.00 -8.36
C ARG A 177 -21.71 -17.71 -8.95
N SER A 178 -21.72 -18.03 -10.24
CA SER A 178 -22.76 -18.84 -10.88
C SER A 178 -22.84 -20.24 -10.27
N LEU A 179 -21.70 -20.91 -10.14
CA LEU A 179 -21.60 -22.27 -9.62
C LEU A 179 -21.98 -22.38 -8.12
N SER A 180 -22.04 -21.25 -7.39
CA SER A 180 -22.41 -21.23 -5.97
C SER A 180 -23.81 -21.79 -5.68
N ARG A 181 -24.71 -21.77 -6.66
CA ARG A 181 -26.06 -22.35 -6.52
C ARG A 181 -26.05 -23.88 -6.60
N PHE A 182 -25.10 -24.45 -7.34
CA PHE A 182 -25.03 -25.88 -7.67
C PHE A 182 -24.02 -26.65 -6.81
N VAL A 183 -23.09 -25.97 -6.12
CA VAL A 183 -22.04 -26.62 -5.31
C VAL A 183 -22.54 -27.53 -4.18
N ASN A 184 -23.81 -27.38 -3.77
CA ASN A 184 -24.44 -28.22 -2.75
C ASN A 184 -25.14 -29.45 -3.31
N ASP A 185 -25.30 -29.52 -4.63
CA ASP A 185 -25.99 -30.61 -5.29
C ASP A 185 -25.10 -31.85 -5.32
N PRO A 186 -25.54 -33.01 -4.79
CA PRO A 186 -24.76 -34.24 -4.81
C PRO A 186 -24.44 -34.72 -6.23
N GLU A 187 -25.25 -34.38 -7.24
CA GLU A 187 -25.00 -34.75 -8.63
C GLU A 187 -23.82 -33.96 -9.23
N ASN A 188 -23.54 -32.76 -8.69
CA ASN A 188 -22.50 -31.84 -9.15
C ASN A 188 -21.28 -31.79 -8.22
N SER A 189 -20.86 -32.95 -7.70
CA SER A 189 -19.74 -33.06 -6.74
C SER A 189 -18.39 -32.57 -7.28
N ASP A 190 -18.20 -32.64 -8.60
CA ASP A 190 -17.02 -32.18 -9.32
C ASP A 190 -16.82 -30.65 -9.27
N ILE A 191 -17.90 -29.87 -9.11
CA ILE A 191 -17.83 -28.42 -8.84
C ILE A 191 -17.06 -28.17 -7.54
N LEU A 192 -17.39 -28.90 -6.47
CA LEU A 192 -16.75 -28.70 -5.17
C LEU A 192 -15.26 -29.05 -5.23
N ASP A 193 -14.92 -30.18 -5.86
CA ASP A 193 -13.55 -30.61 -6.07
C ASP A 193 -12.75 -29.57 -6.88
N LEU A 194 -13.35 -29.03 -7.95
CA LEU A 194 -12.76 -27.96 -8.74
C LEU A 194 -12.47 -26.71 -7.91
N LEU A 195 -13.42 -26.26 -7.08
CA LEU A 195 -13.23 -25.06 -6.26
C LEU A 195 -12.14 -25.25 -5.19
N LEU A 196 -12.07 -26.43 -4.58
CA LEU A 196 -11.02 -26.79 -3.61
C LEU A 196 -9.64 -26.91 -4.26
N GLU A 197 -9.55 -27.42 -5.50
CA GLU A 197 -8.32 -27.45 -6.29
C GLU A 197 -7.83 -26.04 -6.64
N VAL A 198 -8.75 -25.17 -7.07
CA VAL A 198 -8.41 -23.82 -7.59
C VAL A 198 -8.08 -22.84 -6.47
N LEU A 199 -8.75 -22.92 -5.31
CA LEU A 199 -8.58 -21.98 -4.19
C LEU A 199 -7.10 -21.73 -3.78
N PRO A 200 -6.26 -22.75 -3.52
CA PRO A 200 -4.85 -22.53 -3.15
C PRO A 200 -3.98 -22.02 -4.31
N LEU A 201 -4.40 -22.21 -5.56
CA LEU A 201 -3.66 -21.81 -6.76
C LEU A 201 -4.05 -20.41 -7.26
N GLU A 202 -5.19 -19.88 -6.81
CA GLU A 202 -5.76 -18.64 -7.30
C GLU A 202 -5.04 -17.40 -6.74
N HIS A 203 -4.46 -16.60 -7.63
CA HIS A 203 -3.70 -15.41 -7.24
C HIS A 203 -4.55 -14.17 -6.96
N ASN A 204 -5.72 -14.04 -7.59
CA ASN A 204 -6.57 -12.87 -7.44
C ASN A 204 -7.42 -12.96 -6.16
N PRO A 205 -7.34 -11.96 -5.26
CA PRO A 205 -8.03 -12.02 -3.97
C PRO A 205 -9.57 -11.98 -4.10
N GLU A 206 -10.13 -11.28 -5.09
CA GLU A 206 -11.58 -11.23 -5.26
C GLU A 206 -12.13 -12.57 -5.73
N VAL A 207 -11.38 -13.31 -6.55
CA VAL A 207 -11.75 -14.69 -6.94
C VAL A 207 -11.67 -15.61 -5.72
N ARG A 208 -10.57 -15.61 -4.96
CA ARG A 208 -10.45 -16.41 -3.72
C ARG A 208 -11.58 -16.13 -2.75
N LYS A 209 -11.87 -14.86 -2.49
CA LYS A 209 -12.99 -14.41 -1.66
C LYS A 209 -14.33 -14.98 -2.15
N THR A 210 -14.57 -14.91 -3.46
CA THR A 210 -15.80 -15.45 -4.05
C THR A 210 -15.88 -16.96 -3.88
N ILE A 211 -14.79 -17.70 -4.09
CA ILE A 211 -14.72 -19.15 -3.85
C ILE A 211 -15.07 -19.46 -2.39
N VAL A 212 -14.40 -18.79 -1.43
CA VAL A 212 -14.65 -18.99 0.01
C VAL A 212 -16.11 -18.75 0.37
N LEU A 213 -16.73 -17.69 -0.16
CA LEU A 213 -18.14 -17.39 0.06
C LEU A 213 -19.07 -18.45 -0.55
N SER A 214 -18.68 -19.07 -1.66
CA SER A 214 -19.43 -20.14 -2.32
C SER A 214 -19.33 -21.48 -1.59
N LEU A 215 -18.27 -21.73 -0.82
CA LEU A 215 -18.08 -23.04 -0.18
C LEU A 215 -19.23 -23.39 0.78
N PRO A 216 -19.72 -24.63 0.74
CA PRO A 216 -20.73 -25.12 1.67
C PRO A 216 -20.12 -25.50 3.03
N PRO A 217 -20.89 -25.51 4.13
CA PRO A 217 -20.37 -25.95 5.43
C PRO A 217 -20.34 -27.47 5.53
N SER A 218 -19.18 -28.07 5.25
CA SER A 218 -18.99 -29.52 5.36
C SER A 218 -17.62 -29.84 5.94
N ASN A 219 -17.42 -31.10 6.34
CA ASN A 219 -16.11 -31.55 6.81
C ASN A 219 -15.02 -31.43 5.72
N ALA A 220 -15.41 -31.54 4.44
CA ALA A 220 -14.49 -31.42 3.32
C ALA A 220 -13.98 -29.97 3.11
N THR A 221 -14.80 -28.97 3.44
CA THR A 221 -14.49 -27.55 3.19
C THR A 221 -14.02 -26.79 4.43
N THR A 222 -14.35 -27.28 5.63
CA THR A 222 -14.08 -26.57 6.89
C THR A 222 -12.60 -26.19 7.03
N GLN A 223 -11.68 -27.11 6.73
CA GLN A 223 -10.25 -26.81 6.83
C GLN A 223 -9.82 -25.76 5.81
N ALA A 224 -10.30 -25.83 4.56
CA ALA A 224 -9.99 -24.85 3.53
C ALA A 224 -10.49 -23.44 3.91
N ILE A 225 -11.69 -23.33 4.47
CA ILE A 225 -12.24 -22.06 4.98
C ILE A 225 -11.38 -21.52 6.12
N ILE A 226 -10.99 -22.38 7.08
CA ILE A 226 -10.14 -21.98 8.20
C ILE A 226 -8.74 -21.57 7.71
N ASP A 227 -8.18 -22.23 6.70
CA ASP A 227 -6.88 -21.84 6.14
C ASP A 227 -6.93 -20.45 5.50
N CYS A 228 -8.07 -20.07 4.91
CA CYS A 228 -8.30 -18.71 4.41
C CYS A 228 -8.34 -17.63 5.51
N THR A 229 -8.43 -17.98 6.80
CA THR A 229 -8.21 -17.02 7.90
C THR A 229 -6.75 -16.55 7.98
N LEU A 230 -5.82 -17.15 7.23
CA LEU A 230 -4.43 -16.73 7.08
C LEU A 230 -4.11 -16.16 5.69
N ASP A 231 -5.14 -15.87 4.88
CA ASP A 231 -4.93 -15.31 3.54
C ASP A 231 -4.13 -13.99 3.60
N VAL A 232 -3.29 -13.77 2.60
CA VAL A 232 -2.50 -12.54 2.47
C VAL A 232 -3.39 -11.28 2.42
N ASN A 233 -4.57 -11.39 1.81
CA ASN A 233 -5.50 -10.28 1.61
C ASN A 233 -6.56 -10.21 2.72
N GLU A 234 -6.75 -9.02 3.28
CA GLU A 234 -7.73 -8.75 4.35
C GLU A 234 -9.15 -9.14 3.99
N SER A 235 -9.60 -8.86 2.77
CA SER A 235 -10.98 -9.12 2.35
C SER A 235 -11.32 -10.61 2.30
N VAL A 236 -10.33 -11.47 2.00
CA VAL A 236 -10.49 -12.93 2.01
C VAL A 236 -10.54 -13.44 3.44
N ARG A 237 -9.66 -12.97 4.34
CA ARG A 237 -9.71 -13.33 5.77
C ARG A 237 -11.05 -12.94 6.38
N LYS A 238 -11.54 -11.73 6.11
CA LYS A 238 -12.87 -11.27 6.54
C LYS A 238 -13.99 -12.18 6.01
N ALA A 239 -13.94 -12.55 4.73
CA ALA A 239 -14.93 -13.46 4.14
C ALA A 239 -14.89 -14.84 4.81
N ALA A 240 -13.72 -15.37 5.17
CA ALA A 240 -13.59 -16.61 5.91
C ALA A 240 -14.30 -16.53 7.28
N TYR A 241 -14.09 -15.46 8.06
CA TYR A 241 -14.82 -15.28 9.32
C TYR A 241 -16.33 -15.13 9.12
N SER A 242 -16.77 -14.44 8.06
CA SER A 242 -18.19 -14.35 7.71
C SER A 242 -18.79 -15.72 7.38
N VAL A 243 -18.07 -16.57 6.64
CA VAL A 243 -18.51 -17.95 6.35
C VAL A 243 -18.54 -18.80 7.61
N LEU A 244 -17.51 -18.72 8.46
CA LEU A 244 -17.47 -19.42 9.74
C LEU A 244 -18.65 -19.00 10.64
N ALA A 245 -19.02 -17.71 10.66
CA ALA A 245 -20.11 -17.21 11.47
C ALA A 245 -21.48 -17.65 10.96
N ASN A 246 -21.69 -17.60 9.65
CA ASN A 246 -23.02 -17.78 9.07
C ASN A 246 -23.31 -19.23 8.67
N LYS A 247 -22.30 -20.03 8.38
CA LYS A 247 -22.46 -21.38 7.81
C LYS A 247 -21.96 -22.51 8.72
N VAL A 248 -20.99 -22.27 9.61
CA VAL A 248 -20.31 -23.35 10.36
C VAL A 248 -20.74 -23.39 11.83
N PRO A 249 -21.48 -24.44 12.26
CA PRO A 249 -21.90 -24.56 13.66
C PRO A 249 -20.72 -24.75 14.62
N LEU A 250 -20.76 -24.12 15.81
CA LEU A 250 -19.72 -24.26 16.83
C LEU A 250 -19.43 -25.73 17.22
N HIS A 251 -20.47 -26.55 17.27
CA HIS A 251 -20.36 -27.95 17.69
C HIS A 251 -19.69 -28.86 16.66
N SER A 252 -19.65 -28.48 15.38
CA SER A 252 -18.94 -29.27 14.35
C SER A 252 -17.42 -29.04 14.38
N LEU A 253 -16.97 -27.95 15.01
CA LEU A 253 -15.55 -27.64 15.17
C LEU A 253 -14.95 -28.42 16.34
N SER A 254 -13.76 -29.01 16.12
CA SER A 254 -12.96 -29.54 17.22
C SER A 254 -12.44 -28.40 18.09
N ILE A 255 -12.12 -28.69 19.36
CA ILE A 255 -11.60 -27.71 20.32
C ILE A 255 -10.38 -26.98 19.74
N LYS A 256 -9.44 -27.73 19.14
CA LYS A 256 -8.27 -27.17 18.46
C LYS A 256 -8.62 -26.17 17.35
N LEU A 257 -9.66 -26.45 16.56
CA LEU A 257 -10.09 -25.53 15.51
C LEU A 257 -10.73 -24.27 16.10
N ARG A 258 -11.57 -24.40 17.14
CA ARG A 258 -12.19 -23.25 17.83
C ARG A 258 -11.14 -22.29 18.36
N THR A 259 -10.11 -22.82 19.04
CA THR A 259 -9.03 -22.01 19.60
C THR A 259 -8.13 -21.43 18.53
N THR A 260 -7.87 -22.16 17.44
CA THR A 260 -7.14 -21.63 16.28
C THR A 260 -7.87 -20.45 15.63
N ILE A 261 -9.20 -20.53 15.45
CA ILE A 261 -10.02 -19.45 14.89
C ILE A 261 -9.95 -18.20 15.77
N LEU A 262 -10.14 -18.34 17.08
CA LEU A 262 -10.07 -17.20 18.01
C LEU A 262 -8.67 -16.61 18.09
N GLN A 263 -7.64 -17.45 18.21
CA GLN A 263 -6.25 -16.99 18.28
C GLN A 263 -5.87 -16.17 17.05
N ARG A 264 -6.23 -16.64 15.84
CA ARG A 264 -5.92 -15.93 14.59
C ARG A 264 -6.73 -14.64 14.44
N GLY A 265 -8.02 -14.67 14.79
CA GLY A 265 -8.93 -13.55 14.52
C GLY A 265 -8.76 -12.42 15.51
N LEU A 266 -8.65 -12.72 16.80
CA LEU A 266 -8.44 -11.71 17.84
C LEU A 266 -7.06 -11.05 17.71
N ALA A 267 -6.06 -11.78 17.22
CA ALA A 267 -4.71 -11.27 16.95
C ALA A 267 -4.49 -10.85 15.48
N ASP A 268 -5.54 -10.69 14.66
CA ASP A 268 -5.37 -10.25 13.28
C ASP A 268 -4.82 -8.81 13.24
N ARG A 269 -3.91 -8.57 12.29
CA ARG A 269 -3.33 -7.24 12.05
C ARG A 269 -4.34 -6.20 11.57
N ALA A 270 -5.43 -6.65 10.96
CA ALA A 270 -6.46 -5.78 10.41
C ALA A 270 -7.68 -5.74 11.33
N VAL A 271 -7.97 -4.55 11.86
CA VAL A 271 -9.08 -4.30 12.80
C VAL A 271 -10.43 -4.80 12.25
N ASN A 272 -10.68 -4.68 10.94
CA ASN A 272 -11.93 -5.15 10.33
C ASN A 272 -12.08 -6.68 10.41
N VAL A 273 -10.98 -7.44 10.40
CA VAL A 273 -10.99 -8.90 10.54
C VAL A 273 -11.19 -9.27 12.01
N SER A 274 -10.50 -8.60 12.93
CA SER A 274 -10.69 -8.80 14.37
C SER A 274 -12.13 -8.50 14.80
N LYS A 275 -12.75 -7.45 14.24
CA LYS A 275 -14.18 -7.14 14.44
C LYS A 275 -15.11 -8.22 13.90
N GLU A 276 -14.81 -8.83 12.76
CA GLU A 276 -15.62 -9.94 12.22
C GLU A 276 -15.47 -11.21 13.08
N CYS A 277 -14.26 -11.48 13.60
CA CYS A 277 -14.03 -12.56 14.57
C CYS A 277 -14.78 -12.29 15.88
N LEU A 278 -14.74 -11.06 16.40
CA LEU A 278 -15.50 -10.66 17.58
C LEU A 278 -17.00 -10.83 17.35
N LYS A 279 -17.52 -10.46 16.18
CA LYS A 279 -18.92 -10.66 15.81
C LYS A 279 -19.29 -12.14 15.82
N LEU A 280 -18.47 -13.01 15.23
CA LEU A 280 -18.64 -14.47 15.31
C LEU A 280 -18.67 -14.95 16.77
N MET A 281 -17.72 -14.50 17.58
CA MET A 281 -17.60 -14.89 18.99
C MET A 281 -18.82 -14.41 19.81
N LYS A 282 -19.25 -13.17 19.62
CA LYS A 282 -20.37 -12.55 20.34
C LYS A 282 -21.70 -13.12 19.91
N ASP A 283 -22.02 -13.01 18.62
CA ASP A 283 -23.38 -13.26 18.12
C ASP A 283 -23.63 -14.77 18.06
N GLN A 284 -22.67 -15.53 17.52
CA GLN A 284 -22.86 -16.95 17.27
C GLN A 284 -22.44 -17.80 18.48
N TRP A 285 -21.23 -17.63 19.00
CA TRP A 285 -20.73 -18.55 20.01
C TRP A 285 -21.26 -18.21 21.41
N LEU A 286 -21.18 -16.95 21.84
CA LEU A 286 -21.65 -16.54 23.16
C LEU A 286 -23.17 -16.42 23.23
N SER A 287 -23.77 -15.61 22.36
CA SER A 287 -25.22 -15.34 22.40
C SER A 287 -26.02 -16.57 21.95
N ASN A 288 -25.81 -17.06 20.72
CA ASN A 288 -26.65 -18.14 20.19
C ASN A 288 -26.34 -19.52 20.82
N CYS A 289 -25.07 -19.93 20.93
CA CYS A 289 -24.74 -21.24 21.48
C CYS A 289 -24.73 -21.31 23.02
N CYS A 290 -24.36 -20.22 23.70
CA CYS A 290 -24.20 -20.22 25.17
C CYS A 290 -25.24 -19.36 25.91
N GLN A 291 -26.21 -18.76 25.23
CA GLN A 291 -27.25 -17.91 25.83
C GLN A 291 -26.67 -16.74 26.66
N GLY A 292 -25.50 -16.24 26.26
CA GLY A 292 -24.79 -15.19 26.99
C GLY A 292 -24.02 -15.66 28.23
N ASP A 293 -23.96 -16.97 28.51
CA ASP A 293 -23.19 -17.49 29.65
C ASP A 293 -21.68 -17.58 29.34
N PRO A 294 -20.82 -16.77 30.00
CA PRO A 294 -19.38 -16.82 29.78
C PRO A 294 -18.76 -18.16 30.21
N ILE A 295 -19.34 -18.85 31.20
CA ILE A 295 -18.79 -20.13 31.66
C ILE A 295 -19.08 -21.22 30.63
N GLY A 296 -20.31 -21.29 30.12
CA GLY A 296 -20.67 -22.16 29.00
C GLY A 296 -19.80 -21.94 27.77
N PHE A 297 -19.47 -20.68 27.44
CA PHE A 297 -18.54 -20.36 26.35
C PHE A 297 -17.14 -20.95 26.59
N LEU A 298 -16.58 -20.78 27.80
CA LEU A 298 -15.26 -21.30 28.15
C LEU A 298 -15.18 -22.84 28.08
N LYS A 299 -16.26 -23.55 28.38
CA LYS A 299 -16.34 -25.01 28.26
C LYS A 299 -16.11 -25.50 26.82
N TYR A 300 -16.32 -24.66 25.80
CA TYR A 300 -16.03 -25.01 24.42
C TYR A 300 -14.55 -24.87 24.02
N LEU A 301 -13.72 -24.26 24.86
CA LEU A 301 -12.33 -23.89 24.53
C LEU A 301 -11.25 -24.77 25.19
N ASP A 302 -11.60 -25.62 26.15
CA ASP A 302 -10.64 -26.39 26.96
C ASP A 302 -9.58 -25.47 27.57
N VAL A 303 -10.00 -24.72 28.58
CA VAL A 303 -9.21 -23.65 29.18
C VAL A 303 -7.92 -24.13 29.85
N GLU A 304 -7.81 -25.42 30.19
CA GLU A 304 -6.59 -25.99 30.77
C GLU A 304 -5.49 -26.10 29.70
N THR A 305 -5.86 -26.54 28.49
CA THR A 305 -4.92 -26.69 27.38
C THR A 305 -4.65 -25.35 26.67
N TYR A 306 -5.69 -24.53 26.47
CA TYR A 306 -5.66 -23.32 25.65
C TYR A 306 -5.91 -22.04 26.45
N GLU A 307 -5.34 -21.97 27.66
CA GLU A 307 -5.54 -20.89 28.63
C GLU A 307 -5.35 -19.48 28.05
N SER A 308 -4.29 -19.25 27.27
CA SER A 308 -3.98 -17.92 26.71
C SER A 308 -5.01 -17.43 25.68
N VAL A 309 -5.60 -18.35 24.91
CA VAL A 309 -6.64 -18.02 23.93
C VAL A 309 -7.95 -17.72 24.65
N ALA A 310 -8.30 -18.51 25.66
CA ALA A 310 -9.47 -18.27 26.49
C ALA A 310 -9.36 -16.95 27.28
N GLU A 311 -8.17 -16.63 27.80
CA GLU A 311 -7.88 -15.36 28.46
C GLU A 311 -8.06 -14.18 27.49
N SER A 312 -7.46 -14.23 26.30
CA SER A 312 -7.61 -13.18 25.28
C SER A 312 -9.07 -12.98 24.87
N ALA A 313 -9.82 -14.07 24.66
CA ALA A 313 -11.25 -14.01 24.34
C ALA A 313 -12.07 -13.35 25.46
N LEU A 314 -11.83 -13.71 26.73
CA LEU A 314 -12.49 -13.08 27.88
C LEU A 314 -12.14 -11.61 28.03
N GLU A 315 -10.87 -11.23 27.85
CA GLU A 315 -10.45 -9.83 27.93
C GLU A 315 -11.15 -8.96 26.88
N VAL A 316 -11.31 -9.47 25.64
CA VAL A 316 -12.06 -8.78 24.58
C VAL A 316 -13.55 -8.70 24.89
N LEU A 317 -14.18 -9.78 25.37
CA LEU A 317 -15.60 -9.75 25.77
C LEU A 317 -15.85 -8.77 26.93
N LEU A 318 -14.89 -8.64 27.86
CA LEU A 318 -14.94 -7.69 28.97
C LEU A 318 -14.74 -6.24 28.50
N SER A 319 -13.82 -5.98 27.57
CA SER A 319 -13.60 -4.64 27.04
C SER A 319 -14.82 -4.11 26.28
N GLU A 320 -15.53 -5.00 25.59
CA GLU A 320 -16.79 -4.70 24.88
C GLU A 320 -18.01 -4.61 25.81
N GLY A 321 -17.84 -4.86 27.12
CA GLY A 321 -18.93 -4.82 28.10
C GLY A 321 -19.97 -5.93 27.94
N LEU A 322 -19.62 -7.02 27.25
CA LEU A 322 -20.53 -8.12 26.94
C LEU A 322 -20.68 -9.11 28.10
N ILE A 323 -19.68 -9.18 28.97
CA ILE A 323 -19.69 -10.03 30.16
C ILE A 323 -19.34 -9.16 31.37
N MET A 324 -20.23 -9.10 32.35
CA MET A 324 -20.02 -8.40 33.61
C MET A 324 -20.54 -9.27 34.76
N PRO A 325 -19.92 -9.23 35.96
CA PRO A 325 -20.48 -9.89 37.12
C PRO A 325 -21.82 -9.22 37.46
N THR A 326 -22.89 -10.00 37.49
CA THR A 326 -24.22 -9.55 37.92
C THR A 326 -24.25 -9.38 39.43
N ASP A 327 -25.08 -8.46 39.94
CA ASP A 327 -25.13 -8.06 41.36
C ASP A 327 -25.41 -9.20 42.37
N GLY A 328 -25.71 -10.42 41.89
CA GLY A 328 -25.96 -11.61 42.71
C GLY A 328 -24.90 -12.71 42.64
N LYS A 329 -23.88 -12.64 41.77
CA LYS A 329 -22.82 -13.66 41.65
C LYS A 329 -21.48 -13.06 42.05
N SER A 330 -20.92 -13.52 43.17
CA SER A 330 -19.64 -13.08 43.71
C SER A 330 -18.69 -14.27 43.88
N ILE A 331 -17.37 -14.03 43.77
CA ILE A 331 -16.35 -15.05 44.10
C ILE A 331 -16.51 -15.58 45.53
N GLN A 332 -17.16 -14.82 46.42
CA GLN A 332 -17.47 -15.21 47.80
C GLN A 332 -18.28 -16.51 47.90
N GLN A 333 -19.07 -16.85 46.88
CA GLN A 333 -19.84 -18.11 46.88
C GLN A 333 -18.94 -19.37 46.90
N TYR A 334 -17.66 -19.24 46.58
CA TYR A 334 -16.66 -20.32 46.63
C TYR A 334 -15.76 -20.26 47.89
N ILE A 335 -16.02 -19.31 48.79
CA ILE A 335 -15.29 -19.14 50.05
C ILE A 335 -16.26 -19.51 51.18
N LEU A 336 -16.13 -20.71 51.76
CA LEU A 336 -16.97 -21.10 52.90
C LEU A 336 -16.58 -20.29 54.13
N SER A 337 -17.52 -19.52 54.68
CA SER A 337 -17.35 -18.88 55.99
C SER A 337 -17.41 -19.96 57.08
N ALA A 338 -16.33 -20.08 57.84
CA ALA A 338 -16.34 -20.89 59.06
C ALA A 338 -17.19 -20.17 60.11
N ASP A 339 -18.49 -20.42 60.15
CA ASP A 339 -19.31 -19.95 61.26
C ASP A 339 -20.31 -21.02 61.71
N GLY A 340 -20.17 -21.41 62.97
CA GLY A 340 -21.13 -22.27 63.65
C GLY A 340 -20.53 -23.14 64.75
N GLU A 341 -19.76 -22.58 65.69
CA GLU A 341 -19.87 -22.85 67.13
C GLU A 341 -18.70 -22.19 67.88
N ALA A 342 -19.02 -21.52 69.00
CA ALA A 342 -18.07 -20.81 69.83
C ALA A 342 -16.90 -21.71 70.27
N ARG A 343 -15.64 -21.32 70.01
CA ARG A 343 -14.52 -21.30 70.98
C ARG A 343 -13.14 -21.00 70.37
N ASP A 344 -12.36 -20.31 71.21
CA ASP A 344 -10.90 -20.16 71.32
C ASP A 344 -10.12 -19.39 70.23
N GLU A 345 -9.66 -18.20 70.64
CA GLU A 345 -8.79 -17.23 69.95
C GLU A 345 -7.35 -17.73 69.63
N SER A 346 -7.13 -19.04 69.45
CA SER A 346 -5.78 -19.58 69.23
C SER A 346 -5.60 -20.48 68.01
N SER A 347 -6.56 -20.56 67.09
CA SER A 347 -6.36 -21.25 65.81
C SER A 347 -6.90 -20.45 64.63
N SER A 348 -6.00 -19.90 63.81
CA SER A 348 -6.32 -19.33 62.50
C SER A 348 -6.76 -20.46 61.56
N SER A 349 -8.03 -20.83 61.56
CA SER A 349 -8.60 -21.72 60.55
C SER A 349 -8.62 -20.99 59.21
N THR A 350 -7.74 -21.39 58.29
CA THR A 350 -7.77 -20.90 56.90
C THR A 350 -9.14 -21.17 56.29
N PRO A 351 -9.77 -20.20 55.61
CA PRO A 351 -11.05 -20.40 54.95
C PRO A 351 -10.95 -21.57 53.96
N SER A 352 -11.86 -22.54 54.03
CA SER A 352 -11.88 -23.66 53.09
C SER A 352 -12.47 -23.20 51.76
N ILE A 353 -11.65 -23.17 50.71
CA ILE A 353 -12.07 -22.83 49.35
C ILE A 353 -12.76 -24.05 48.74
N GLN A 354 -13.96 -23.86 48.20
CA GLN A 354 -14.64 -24.91 47.43
C GLN A 354 -13.89 -25.16 46.12
N LEU A 355 -13.70 -26.41 45.72
CA LEU A 355 -13.11 -26.76 44.43
C LEU A 355 -13.93 -26.16 43.29
N MET A 356 -13.25 -25.49 42.36
CA MET A 356 -13.83 -24.80 41.20
C MET A 356 -13.45 -25.56 39.92
N GLU A 357 -14.36 -25.58 38.94
CA GLU A 357 -14.00 -25.98 37.57
C GLU A 357 -12.99 -24.97 36.98
N PRO A 358 -12.09 -25.40 36.08
CA PRO A 358 -11.04 -24.54 35.55
C PRO A 358 -11.59 -23.32 34.80
N GLU A 359 -12.74 -23.43 34.14
CA GLU A 359 -13.42 -22.31 33.47
C GLU A 359 -13.85 -21.23 34.46
N ILE A 360 -14.39 -21.65 35.62
CA ILE A 360 -14.85 -20.76 36.67
C ILE A 360 -13.64 -20.06 37.32
N ALA A 361 -12.55 -20.80 37.55
CA ALA A 361 -11.32 -20.25 38.09
C ALA A 361 -10.70 -19.20 37.14
N LEU A 362 -10.60 -19.52 35.84
CA LEU A 362 -10.09 -18.58 34.84
C LEU A 362 -10.96 -17.32 34.75
N TYR A 363 -12.28 -17.49 34.65
CA TYR A 363 -13.23 -16.37 34.61
C TYR A 363 -13.01 -15.41 35.79
N TRP A 364 -13.01 -15.91 37.02
CA TRP A 364 -12.81 -15.05 38.20
C TRP A 364 -11.42 -14.45 38.27
N ARG A 365 -10.38 -15.15 37.82
CA ARG A 365 -9.02 -14.57 37.74
C ARG A 365 -9.00 -13.33 36.84
N ILE A 366 -9.60 -13.41 35.65
CA ILE A 366 -9.62 -12.29 34.70
C ILE A 366 -10.49 -11.14 35.22
N ILE A 367 -11.67 -11.43 35.78
CA ILE A 367 -12.55 -10.43 36.41
C ILE A 367 -11.81 -9.72 37.55
N CYS A 368 -11.20 -10.46 38.48
CA CYS A 368 -10.45 -9.90 39.60
C CYS A 368 -9.26 -9.06 39.11
N ARG A 369 -8.54 -9.50 38.08
CA ARG A 369 -7.45 -8.73 37.48
C ARG A 369 -7.96 -7.42 36.87
N ARG A 370 -9.10 -7.43 36.18
CA ARG A 370 -9.73 -6.24 35.59
C ARG A 370 -10.23 -5.28 36.67
N LEU A 371 -10.91 -5.80 37.69
CA LEU A 371 -11.35 -5.05 38.86
C LEU A 371 -10.17 -4.52 39.67
N HIS A 372 -9.05 -5.24 39.75
CA HIS A 372 -7.83 -4.76 40.38
C HIS A 372 -7.17 -3.65 39.55
N LYS A 373 -7.10 -3.80 38.22
CA LYS A 373 -6.68 -2.71 37.31
C LYS A 373 -7.57 -1.48 37.44
N SER A 374 -8.89 -1.65 37.61
CA SER A 374 -9.83 -0.53 37.82
C SER A 374 -9.82 0.03 39.25
N ALA A 375 -9.51 -0.78 40.26
CA ALA A 375 -9.40 -0.35 41.66
C ALA A 375 -8.06 0.30 41.98
N GLN A 376 -6.96 -0.18 41.38
CA GLN A 376 -5.66 0.48 41.37
C GLN A 376 -5.71 1.88 40.74
N ALA A 377 -6.82 2.27 40.09
CA ALA A 377 -7.04 3.59 39.51
C ALA A 377 -7.49 4.67 40.53
N LYS A 378 -7.58 4.36 41.84
CA LYS A 378 -8.11 5.31 42.85
C LYS A 378 -7.11 6.33 43.46
N HIS A 379 -5.90 6.50 42.92
CA HIS A 379 -5.13 7.77 42.99
C HIS A 379 -4.33 8.05 41.68
N THR A 380 -4.83 7.58 40.53
CA THR A 380 -3.97 7.06 39.45
C THR A 380 -4.69 7.05 38.09
N HIS A 381 -5.61 7.98 37.86
CA HIS A 381 -6.28 8.09 36.56
C HIS A 381 -5.36 8.74 35.53
N LEU A 382 -5.15 8.12 34.35
CA LEU A 382 -4.30 8.68 33.28
C LEU A 382 -4.74 10.10 32.90
N ASP A 383 -6.05 10.39 32.90
CA ASP A 383 -6.52 11.75 32.63
C ASP A 383 -6.15 12.76 33.72
N VAL A 384 -6.09 12.35 34.99
CA VAL A 384 -5.66 13.23 36.08
C VAL A 384 -4.16 13.52 35.95
N GLN A 385 -3.35 12.51 35.62
CA GLN A 385 -1.92 12.71 35.35
C GLN A 385 -1.68 13.56 34.10
N ARG A 386 -2.47 13.35 33.03
CA ARG A 386 -2.46 14.15 31.82
C ARG A 386 -2.81 15.61 32.10
N ILE A 387 -3.88 15.86 32.87
CA ILE A 387 -4.30 17.21 33.28
C ILE A 387 -3.25 17.84 34.19
N ALA A 388 -2.69 17.11 35.16
CA ALA A 388 -1.63 17.59 36.02
C ALA A 388 -0.38 17.99 35.21
N THR A 389 0.01 17.18 34.22
CA THR A 389 1.12 17.48 33.29
C THR A 389 0.83 18.73 32.46
N LYS A 390 -0.41 18.88 31.97
CA LYS A 390 -0.85 20.11 31.27
C LYS A 390 -0.78 21.33 32.19
N CYS A 391 -1.29 21.24 33.42
CA CYS A 391 -1.21 22.32 34.40
C CYS A 391 0.24 22.68 34.73
N LEU A 392 1.12 21.69 34.88
CA LEU A 392 2.55 21.90 35.09
C LEU A 392 3.18 22.69 33.93
N GLY A 393 2.87 22.34 32.68
CA GLY A 393 3.29 23.11 31.51
C GLY A 393 2.79 24.56 31.54
N LEU A 394 1.50 24.76 31.83
CA LEU A 394 0.91 26.10 31.94
C LEU A 394 1.56 26.94 33.03
N PHE A 395 1.87 26.36 34.20
CA PHE A 395 2.59 27.06 35.26
C PHE A 395 3.97 27.53 34.80
N GLY A 396 4.70 26.70 34.06
CA GLY A 396 6.03 27.07 33.55
C GLY A 396 6.00 28.22 32.54
N LEU A 397 4.91 28.38 31.79
CA LEU A 397 4.72 29.54 30.90
C LEU A 397 4.45 30.85 31.67
N LEU A 398 3.88 30.77 32.88
CA LEU A 398 3.61 31.92 33.73
C LEU A 398 4.86 32.37 34.52
N GLU A 399 5.83 31.47 34.73
CA GLU A 399 7.09 31.82 35.37
C GLU A 399 7.92 32.75 34.48
N LYS A 400 8.69 33.70 35.07
CA LYS A 400 9.62 34.54 34.31
C LYS A 400 10.76 33.74 33.67
N LYS A 401 11.14 32.63 34.31
CA LYS A 401 12.12 31.65 33.85
C LYS A 401 11.69 30.26 34.35
N PRO A 402 11.88 29.20 33.57
CA PRO A 402 11.43 27.87 33.97
C PRO A 402 12.24 27.34 35.17
N SER A 403 11.55 26.75 36.15
CA SER A 403 12.20 26.14 37.31
C SER A 403 12.80 24.75 37.03
N LYS A 404 13.92 24.42 37.68
CA LYS A 404 14.60 23.10 37.56
C LYS A 404 13.65 21.93 37.85
N ALA A 405 12.83 22.06 38.90
CA ALA A 405 11.90 21.02 39.31
C ALA A 405 10.84 20.74 38.23
N LEU A 406 10.29 21.80 37.64
CA LEU A 406 9.29 21.72 36.57
C LEU A 406 9.86 21.07 35.31
N VAL A 407 11.02 21.54 34.83
CA VAL A 407 11.66 21.00 33.62
C VAL A 407 12.04 19.53 33.84
N LYS A 408 12.60 19.20 35.00
CA LYS A 408 12.92 17.81 35.36
C LYS A 408 11.67 16.93 35.34
N GLN A 409 10.57 17.37 35.95
CA GLN A 409 9.31 16.62 35.97
C GLN A 409 8.73 16.41 34.57
N LEU A 410 8.74 17.43 33.70
CA LEU A 410 8.26 17.28 32.32
C LEU A 410 9.12 16.33 31.49
N ARG A 411 10.46 16.37 31.66
CA ARG A 411 11.37 15.42 31.01
C ARG A 411 11.10 13.98 31.46
N VAL A 412 10.91 13.76 32.77
CA VAL A 412 10.53 12.44 33.29
C VAL A 412 9.17 12.01 32.74
N ALA A 413 8.19 12.91 32.73
CA ALA A 413 6.85 12.63 32.23
C ALA A 413 6.89 12.21 30.75
N PHE A 414 7.70 12.88 29.94
CA PHE A 414 7.89 12.56 28.53
C PHE A 414 8.54 11.18 28.32
N CYS A 415 9.68 10.92 28.96
CA CYS A 415 10.46 9.70 28.69
C CYS A 415 9.90 8.43 29.36
N ARG A 416 9.20 8.56 30.50
CA ARG A 416 8.88 7.40 31.36
C ARG A 416 7.38 7.12 31.55
N SER A 417 6.49 7.94 30.98
CA SER A 417 5.04 7.77 31.19
C SER A 417 4.34 7.06 30.02
N PRO A 418 3.10 6.60 30.22
CA PRO A 418 2.24 6.12 29.13
C PRO A 418 1.97 7.18 28.05
N PRO A 419 1.60 6.77 26.81
CA PRO A 419 1.47 7.68 25.67
C PRO A 419 0.62 8.94 25.92
N PRO A 420 -0.55 8.91 26.59
CA PRO A 420 -1.33 10.14 26.83
C PRO A 420 -0.61 11.20 27.68
N ILE A 421 0.23 10.76 28.62
CA ILE A 421 1.04 11.67 29.44
C ILE A 421 2.25 12.14 28.66
N SER A 422 2.94 11.25 27.93
CA SER A 422 4.08 11.62 27.08
C SER A 422 3.70 12.62 25.98
N ILE A 423 2.52 12.48 25.38
CA ILE A 423 1.97 13.45 24.41
C ILE A 423 1.75 14.81 25.06
N MET A 424 1.16 14.88 26.26
CA MET A 424 0.98 16.17 26.94
C MET A 424 2.30 16.75 27.43
N ALA A 425 3.23 15.92 27.90
CA ALA A 425 4.56 16.36 28.33
C ALA A 425 5.36 16.91 27.13
N SER A 426 5.28 16.30 25.95
CA SER A 426 5.95 16.81 24.75
C SER A 426 5.37 18.15 24.29
N LYS A 427 4.04 18.30 24.29
CA LYS A 427 3.36 19.59 24.04
C LYS A 427 3.86 20.66 25.01
N ALA A 428 3.84 20.37 26.31
CA ALA A 428 4.32 21.29 27.35
C ALA A 428 5.80 21.67 27.19
N LEU A 429 6.67 20.69 26.87
CA LEU A 429 8.10 20.95 26.62
C LEU A 429 8.28 21.86 25.40
N VAL A 430 7.63 21.54 24.27
CA VAL A 430 7.68 22.36 23.05
C VAL A 430 7.20 23.78 23.32
N ASP A 431 6.08 23.95 24.01
CA ASP A 431 5.53 25.27 24.36
C ASP A 431 6.50 26.05 25.25
N LEU A 432 7.13 25.40 26.24
CA LEU A 432 8.17 26.04 27.07
C LEU A 432 9.38 26.47 26.24
N GLY A 433 9.86 25.63 25.31
CA GLY A 433 10.96 25.99 24.42
C GLY A 433 10.61 27.13 23.48
N MET A 434 9.37 27.20 22.98
CA MET A 434 8.91 28.32 22.16
C MET A 434 8.70 29.61 22.95
N TRP A 435 8.38 29.51 24.24
CA TRP A 435 8.14 30.68 25.08
C TRP A 435 9.42 31.25 25.69
N HIS A 436 10.27 30.39 26.24
CA HIS A 436 11.50 30.77 26.96
C HIS A 436 12.77 30.67 26.12
N SER A 437 12.72 30.12 24.91
CA SER A 437 13.84 29.56 24.12
C SER A 437 14.32 28.19 24.63
N PRO A 438 14.75 27.27 23.74
CA PRO A 438 15.33 25.98 24.15
C PRO A 438 16.53 26.16 25.09
N THR A 439 17.34 27.20 24.87
CA THR A 439 18.53 27.47 25.68
C THR A 439 18.21 27.84 27.14
N GLU A 440 17.14 28.60 27.40
CA GLU A 440 16.77 28.90 28.80
C GLU A 440 16.13 27.69 29.50
N VAL A 441 15.43 26.83 28.75
CA VAL A 441 14.92 25.55 29.29
C VAL A 441 16.07 24.63 29.71
N ASP A 442 17.15 24.57 28.93
CA ASP A 442 18.34 23.79 29.28
C ASP A 442 19.11 24.39 30.47
N LYS A 443 19.27 25.72 30.52
CA LYS A 443 19.91 26.41 31.67
C LYS A 443 19.22 26.13 32.99
N ALA A 444 17.90 25.90 33.01
CA ALA A 444 17.17 25.54 34.21
C ALA A 444 17.62 24.21 34.84
N MET A 445 18.25 23.32 34.07
CA MET A 445 18.72 22.01 34.57
C MET A 445 20.11 22.09 35.24
N GLY A 446 20.90 23.14 34.98
CA GLY A 446 22.22 23.41 35.59
C GLY A 446 23.30 23.77 34.55
N GLU A 447 24.46 24.26 35.02
CA GLU A 447 25.59 24.71 34.17
C GLU A 447 26.32 23.55 33.43
N ASP A 448 26.16 22.30 33.86
CA ASP A 448 26.81 21.12 33.24
C ASP A 448 26.40 20.86 31.77
N LEU A 449 25.27 21.43 31.31
CA LEU A 449 24.83 21.34 29.91
C LEU A 449 25.40 22.45 29.02
N SER A 450 25.89 23.54 29.62
CA SER A 450 26.40 24.72 28.89
C SER A 450 27.81 24.55 28.33
N SER A 451 28.59 23.59 28.81
CA SER A 451 29.94 23.27 28.29
C SER A 451 29.92 22.50 26.97
N GLN A 452 28.77 21.96 26.54
CA GLN A 452 28.59 21.27 25.26
C GLN A 452 28.14 22.21 24.11
N PHE A 453 28.32 23.52 24.25
CA PHE A 453 27.93 24.51 23.23
C PHE A 453 29.05 24.83 22.22
N GLU A 454 30.20 24.14 22.31
CA GLU A 454 31.37 24.44 21.46
C GLU A 454 31.48 23.59 20.18
N ASP A 455 30.62 22.59 19.97
CA ASP A 455 30.61 21.83 18.71
C ASP A 455 29.58 22.40 17.73
N GLU A 456 30.05 22.98 16.63
CA GLU A 456 29.22 23.57 15.56
C GLU A 456 28.38 22.50 14.81
N SER A 457 28.75 21.22 14.94
CA SER A 457 28.00 20.07 14.41
C SER A 457 27.09 19.45 15.46
N ILE A 458 25.77 19.49 15.23
CA ILE A 458 24.85 18.67 16.01
C ILE A 458 24.98 17.22 15.53
N ASP A 459 25.60 16.37 16.35
CA ASP A 459 25.41 14.94 16.28
C ASP A 459 24.29 14.55 17.25
N PHE A 460 23.06 14.43 16.75
CA PHE A 460 21.98 13.79 17.51
C PHE A 460 22.33 12.29 17.66
N VAL A 461 23.05 11.95 18.72
CA VAL A 461 23.36 10.55 19.05
C VAL A 461 22.05 9.81 19.32
N PRO A 462 21.84 8.59 18.80
CA PRO A 462 20.66 7.79 19.13
C PRO A 462 20.57 7.55 20.64
N ILE A 463 19.58 8.15 21.29
CA ILE A 463 19.35 8.00 22.74
C ILE A 463 18.30 6.92 22.95
N ASP A 464 18.67 5.87 23.68
CA ASP A 464 17.74 4.83 24.11
C ASP A 464 16.92 5.30 25.33
N LEU A 465 15.66 5.65 25.08
CA LEU A 465 14.72 6.08 26.11
C LEU A 465 14.33 4.95 27.08
N SER A 466 14.65 3.68 26.77
CA SER A 466 14.27 2.51 27.58
C SER A 466 15.20 2.24 28.77
N ASN A 467 16.46 2.67 28.71
CA ASN A 467 17.53 2.37 29.68
C ASN A 467 18.03 3.58 30.49
N ALA A 468 17.31 4.70 30.47
CA ALA A 468 17.71 5.92 31.17
C ALA A 468 17.52 5.79 32.71
N GLU A 469 18.26 4.91 33.36
CA GLU A 469 18.35 4.84 34.83
C GLU A 469 19.34 5.88 35.39
N GLU A 470 20.30 6.36 34.59
CA GLU A 470 21.29 7.36 35.01
C GLU A 470 21.48 8.43 33.90
N ASP A 471 21.36 9.71 34.26
CA ASP A 471 21.48 10.95 33.46
C ASP A 471 20.34 11.40 32.52
N LEU A 472 19.41 12.20 33.08
CA LEU A 472 18.52 13.15 32.35
C LEU A 472 19.25 14.45 31.92
N ASN A 473 20.59 14.41 31.86
CA ASN A 473 21.45 15.54 31.47
C ASN A 473 21.58 15.62 29.95
N LEU A 474 20.46 15.61 29.24
CA LEU A 474 20.40 15.78 27.78
C LEU A 474 19.78 17.15 27.46
N LYS A 475 20.13 17.75 26.31
CA LYS A 475 19.48 19.01 25.91
C LYS A 475 18.03 18.74 25.53
N MET A 476 17.17 19.75 25.67
CA MET A 476 15.74 19.63 25.39
C MET A 476 15.47 19.12 23.97
N LEU A 477 16.20 19.66 22.99
CA LEU A 477 16.04 19.28 21.59
C LEU A 477 16.46 17.84 21.34
N ASP A 478 17.51 17.35 22.02
CA ASP A 478 17.99 15.96 21.90
C ASP A 478 16.95 14.97 22.44
N ILE A 479 16.35 15.29 23.59
CA ILE A 479 15.29 14.48 24.20
C ILE A 479 14.07 14.42 23.26
N LEU A 480 13.63 15.56 22.74
CA LEU A 480 12.51 15.62 21.80
C LEU A 480 12.85 14.84 20.52
N TYR A 481 14.06 14.99 19.98
CA TYR A 481 14.49 14.28 18.78
C TYR A 481 14.54 12.75 19.00
N ALA A 482 15.00 12.29 20.16
CA ALA A 482 14.95 10.88 20.53
C ALA A 482 13.50 10.34 20.51
N GLY A 483 12.54 11.14 20.97
CA GLY A 483 11.14 10.76 20.89
C GLY A 483 10.53 10.81 19.48
N LEU A 484 11.12 11.57 18.57
CA LEU A 484 10.78 11.59 17.14
C LEU A 484 11.32 10.33 16.42
N GLU A 485 12.48 9.82 16.83
CA GLU A 485 13.10 8.59 16.30
C GLU A 485 12.54 7.31 16.92
N SER A 486 12.08 7.35 18.17
CA SER A 486 11.64 6.15 18.88
C SER A 486 10.40 5.51 18.23
N ASP A 487 10.54 4.23 17.87
CA ASP A 487 9.45 3.36 17.44
C ASP A 487 8.79 2.62 18.62
N ASP A 488 9.34 2.75 19.82
CA ASP A 488 9.10 1.88 20.99
C ASP A 488 8.21 2.56 22.05
N TRP A 489 7.21 3.32 21.61
CA TRP A 489 6.19 3.89 22.49
C TRP A 489 5.26 2.75 22.94
N ARG A 490 5.69 2.03 23.99
CA ARG A 490 5.03 0.87 24.65
C ARG A 490 3.51 0.85 24.41
N ALA A 491 3.09 -0.11 23.57
CA ALA A 491 1.72 -0.54 23.32
C ALA A 491 0.66 0.57 23.47
N CYS A 492 0.37 1.28 22.37
CA CYS A 492 -0.81 2.14 22.26
C CYS A 492 -2.05 1.41 22.77
N THR A 493 -2.53 1.80 23.95
CA THR A 493 -3.87 1.48 24.39
C THR A 493 -4.83 2.22 23.47
N GLU A 494 -5.83 1.51 22.95
CA GLU A 494 -6.96 2.07 22.20
C GLU A 494 -7.70 3.11 23.05
N SER A 495 -7.20 4.35 23.04
CA SER A 495 -7.92 5.52 23.53
C SER A 495 -8.18 6.43 22.34
N SER A 496 -9.42 6.89 22.25
CA SER A 496 -10.11 7.49 21.11
C SER A 496 -9.58 8.84 20.60
N GLU A 497 -8.27 9.06 20.53
CA GLU A 497 -7.70 10.28 19.96
C GLU A 497 -6.56 9.91 19.00
N ASN A 498 -6.63 10.40 17.75
CA ASN A 498 -5.64 10.26 16.67
C ASN A 498 -4.24 10.85 16.99
N GLU A 499 -3.91 11.07 18.27
CA GLU A 499 -2.66 11.69 18.70
C GLU A 499 -1.64 10.62 19.10
N SER A 500 -0.43 10.74 18.55
CA SER A 500 0.73 9.93 18.93
C SER A 500 1.93 10.83 19.16
N VAL A 501 2.94 10.33 19.88
CA VAL A 501 4.09 11.14 20.30
C VAL A 501 4.89 11.64 19.09
N LYS A 502 5.20 10.77 18.13
CA LYS A 502 6.00 11.10 16.93
C LYS A 502 5.41 12.28 16.11
N PRO A 503 4.11 12.29 15.70
CA PRO A 503 3.47 13.46 15.11
C PRO A 503 3.46 14.72 15.98
N THR A 504 3.21 14.58 17.28
CA THR A 504 3.13 15.72 18.21
C THR A 504 4.48 16.43 18.32
N VAL A 505 5.56 15.65 18.44
CA VAL A 505 6.92 16.15 18.47
C VAL A 505 7.32 16.73 17.10
N GLY A 506 6.94 16.07 16.00
CA GLY A 506 7.19 16.56 14.64
C GLY A 506 6.53 17.91 14.37
N GLU A 507 5.27 18.09 14.79
CA GLU A 507 4.59 19.39 14.76
C GLU A 507 5.33 20.44 15.62
N GLY A 508 5.83 20.04 16.79
CA GLY A 508 6.62 20.90 17.64
C GLY A 508 7.92 21.39 16.99
N PHE A 509 8.64 20.49 16.32
CA PHE A 509 9.83 20.86 15.54
C PHE A 509 9.51 21.79 14.37
N ALA A 510 8.40 21.55 13.65
CA ALA A 510 7.95 22.46 12.59
C ALA A 510 7.70 23.88 13.12
N LYS A 511 7.08 24.01 14.30
CA LYS A 511 6.88 25.32 14.96
C LYS A 511 8.19 25.96 15.42
N LEU A 512 9.12 25.18 15.97
CA LEU A 512 10.44 25.65 16.36
C LEU A 512 11.23 26.17 15.15
N LEU A 513 11.15 25.51 14.00
CA LEU A 513 11.76 25.99 12.76
C LEU A 513 11.13 27.32 12.30
N LEU A 514 9.80 27.46 12.35
CA LEU A 514 9.12 28.73 12.01
C LEU A 514 9.54 29.89 12.92
N LEU A 515 9.81 29.61 14.19
CA LEU A 515 10.21 30.60 15.18
C LEU A 515 11.73 30.75 15.31
N GLY A 516 12.52 30.00 14.54
CA GLY A 516 13.97 29.87 14.75
C GLY A 516 14.73 31.18 14.73
N GLU A 517 14.31 32.15 13.92
CA GLU A 517 14.91 33.50 13.89
C GLU A 517 14.78 34.27 15.22
N LYS A 518 13.88 33.86 16.12
CA LYS A 518 13.78 34.42 17.48
C LYS A 518 14.82 33.85 18.45
N TYR A 519 15.54 32.79 18.07
CA TYR A 519 16.47 32.07 18.93
C TYR A 519 17.89 32.07 18.31
N PRO A 520 18.66 33.15 18.46
CA PRO A 520 19.98 33.29 17.82
C PRO A 520 21.02 32.26 18.31
N ASN A 521 20.78 31.62 19.46
CA ASN A 521 21.67 30.61 20.02
C ASN A 521 21.42 29.20 19.49
N LEU A 522 20.49 29.00 18.54
CA LEU A 522 20.30 27.71 17.89
C LEU A 522 21.41 27.47 16.85
N PRO A 523 22.06 26.28 16.85
CA PRO A 523 23.09 25.97 15.87
C PRO A 523 22.56 26.03 14.43
N ALA A 524 23.35 26.56 13.49
CA ALA A 524 22.93 26.67 12.09
C ALA A 524 22.66 25.30 11.43
N SER A 525 23.30 24.23 11.94
CA SER A 525 23.11 22.84 11.53
C SER A 525 21.76 22.25 11.94
N PHE A 526 21.10 22.81 12.97
CA PHE A 526 19.77 22.37 13.45
C PHE A 526 18.71 22.41 12.35
N TYR A 527 18.69 23.54 11.62
CA TYR A 527 17.65 23.83 10.63
C TYR A 527 17.61 22.81 9.49
N PRO A 528 18.69 22.60 8.71
CA PRO A 528 18.66 21.63 7.61
C PRO A 528 18.48 20.20 8.11
N PHE A 529 19.01 19.85 9.28
CA PHE A 529 18.92 18.51 9.83
C PHE A 529 17.46 18.14 10.20
N VAL A 530 16.82 18.97 11.03
CA VAL A 530 15.43 18.73 11.45
C VAL A 530 14.48 18.82 10.28
N LEU A 531 14.68 19.79 9.37
CA LEU A 531 13.90 19.90 8.15
C LEU A 531 14.00 18.61 7.31
N GLY A 532 15.21 18.09 7.12
CA GLY A 532 15.45 16.83 6.44
C GLY A 532 14.65 15.68 7.08
N LYS A 533 14.71 15.55 8.41
CA LYS A 533 13.96 14.52 9.14
C LYS A 533 12.45 14.64 8.98
N LEU A 534 11.89 15.86 9.04
CA LEU A 534 10.45 16.08 8.84
C LEU A 534 10.01 15.69 7.42
N ILE A 535 10.83 15.99 6.41
CA ILE A 535 10.54 15.57 5.02
C ILE A 535 10.63 14.05 4.89
N ALA A 536 11.64 13.41 5.49
CA ALA A 536 11.75 11.94 5.52
C ALA A 536 10.50 11.30 6.15
N LEU A 537 10.00 11.85 7.26
CA LEU A 537 8.78 11.40 7.91
C LEU A 537 7.54 11.62 7.03
N TYR A 538 7.43 12.75 6.33
CA TYR A 538 6.32 13.02 5.41
C TYR A 538 6.22 11.99 4.27
N PHE A 539 7.36 11.50 3.77
CA PHE A 539 7.44 10.47 2.73
C PHE A 539 7.55 9.03 3.27
N SER A 540 7.54 8.84 4.60
CA SER A 540 7.60 7.52 5.24
C SER A 540 6.32 6.70 5.02
N GLU A 541 6.41 5.38 5.09
CA GLU A 541 5.23 4.50 5.04
C GLU A 541 4.41 4.57 6.33
N GLU A 542 5.06 4.74 7.48
CA GLU A 542 4.42 4.87 8.80
C GLU A 542 3.45 6.05 8.86
N SER A 543 3.78 7.15 8.18
CA SER A 543 2.95 8.35 8.15
C SER A 543 1.69 8.21 7.28
N LYS A 544 1.51 7.12 6.51
CA LYS A 544 0.32 6.93 5.65
C LYS A 544 -0.99 6.96 6.44
N GLU A 545 -0.98 6.40 7.64
CA GLU A 545 -2.15 6.36 8.52
C GLU A 545 -2.32 7.67 9.34
N GLN A 546 -1.35 8.60 9.28
CA GLN A 546 -1.31 9.82 10.07
C GLN A 546 -1.71 11.06 9.25
N LEU A 547 -2.93 11.07 8.72
CA LEU A 547 -3.40 12.10 7.77
C LEU A 547 -3.27 13.54 8.32
N ARG A 548 -3.62 13.78 9.60
CA ARG A 548 -3.49 15.11 10.24
C ARG A 548 -2.04 15.59 10.26
N PHE A 549 -1.10 14.70 10.55
CA PHE A 549 0.31 15.06 10.61
C PHE A 549 0.84 15.44 9.23
N LYS A 550 0.47 14.68 8.19
CA LYS A 550 0.80 15.02 6.81
C LYS A 550 0.23 16.36 6.37
N GLN A 551 -1.04 16.63 6.71
CA GLN A 551 -1.65 17.93 6.42
C GLN A 551 -0.89 19.07 7.12
N CYS A 552 -0.55 18.89 8.41
CA CYS A 552 0.26 19.85 9.15
C CYS A 552 1.61 20.13 8.48
N LEU A 553 2.34 19.07 8.11
CA LEU A 553 3.63 19.21 7.44
C LEU A 553 3.51 19.83 6.05
N SER A 554 2.48 19.47 5.27
CA SER A 554 2.22 20.04 3.95
C SER A 554 2.06 21.56 4.02
N VAL A 555 1.24 22.06 4.96
CA VAL A 555 1.05 23.50 5.18
C VAL A 555 2.35 24.14 5.69
N PHE A 556 3.04 23.48 6.62
CA PHE A 556 4.32 23.98 7.14
C PHE A 556 5.36 24.15 6.04
N PHE A 557 5.56 23.16 5.16
CA PHE A 557 6.61 23.21 4.14
C PHE A 557 6.38 24.33 3.12
N GLU A 558 5.15 24.47 2.63
CA GLU A 558 4.77 25.56 1.71
C GLU A 558 4.99 26.93 2.37
N HIS A 559 4.53 27.08 3.61
CA HIS A 559 4.68 28.33 4.34
C HIS A 559 6.15 28.65 4.67
N TYR A 560 6.90 27.67 5.20
CA TYR A 560 8.30 27.82 5.58
C TYR A 560 9.16 28.28 4.40
N ALA A 561 8.97 27.67 3.22
CA ALA A 561 9.68 28.05 2.00
C ALA A 561 9.34 29.46 1.50
N SER A 562 8.12 29.93 1.76
CA SER A 562 7.61 31.25 1.33
C SER A 562 7.94 32.39 2.29
N LEU A 563 8.38 32.09 3.52
CA LEU A 563 8.55 33.08 4.58
C LEU A 563 9.82 33.94 4.45
N LEU A 564 10.99 33.33 4.29
CA LEU A 564 12.29 34.00 4.29
C LEU A 564 13.25 33.36 3.29
N GLU A 565 14.09 34.16 2.62
CA GLU A 565 15.14 33.67 1.73
C GLU A 565 16.09 32.69 2.43
N LYS A 566 16.47 33.00 3.67
CA LYS A 566 17.34 32.16 4.50
C LYS A 566 16.79 30.73 4.68
N HIS A 567 15.47 30.56 4.67
CA HIS A 567 14.86 29.24 4.75
C HIS A 567 15.16 28.39 3.51
N LYS A 568 15.25 29.01 2.33
CA LYS A 568 15.71 28.34 1.10
C LYS A 568 17.15 27.86 1.24
N GLY A 569 18.00 28.62 1.91
CA GLY A 569 19.35 28.18 2.29
C GLY A 569 19.35 26.90 3.11
N TYR A 570 18.46 26.78 4.10
CA TYR A 570 18.32 25.56 4.90
C TYR A 570 17.71 24.39 4.11
N ILE A 571 16.74 24.65 3.23
CA ILE A 571 16.15 23.67 2.31
C ILE A 571 17.24 23.09 1.39
N SER A 572 18.07 23.96 0.81
CA SER A 572 19.21 23.60 -0.04
C SER A 572 20.24 22.73 0.71
N LYS A 573 20.61 23.12 1.94
CA LYS A 573 21.54 22.37 2.82
C LYS A 573 20.99 21.00 3.24
N ALA A 574 19.67 20.86 3.40
CA ALA A 574 19.04 19.60 3.79
C ALA A 574 19.01 18.55 2.66
N PHE A 575 19.09 18.98 1.40
CA PHE A 575 18.84 18.10 0.24
C PHE A 575 19.73 16.86 0.23
N VAL A 576 21.06 17.03 0.14
CA VAL A 576 21.98 15.90 -0.08
C VAL A 576 21.94 14.92 1.09
N PRO A 577 22.09 15.34 2.37
CA PRO A 577 22.01 14.41 3.50
C PRO A 577 20.69 13.63 3.54
N LEU A 578 19.56 14.30 3.26
CA LEU A 578 18.25 13.67 3.24
C LEU A 578 18.14 12.63 2.13
N ILE A 579 18.43 12.98 0.87
CA ILE A 579 18.25 12.03 -0.23
C ILE A 579 19.21 10.85 -0.08
N ARG A 580 20.45 11.05 0.41
CA ARG A 580 21.34 9.93 0.77
C ARG A 580 20.72 8.98 1.78
N SER A 581 20.13 9.52 2.87
CA SER A 581 19.48 8.72 3.91
C SER A 581 18.28 7.91 3.39
N LEU A 582 17.54 8.43 2.40
CA LEU A 582 16.40 7.75 1.80
C LEU A 582 16.81 6.77 0.69
N TRP A 583 18.02 6.90 0.13
CA TRP A 583 18.43 6.13 -1.03
C TRP A 583 19.09 4.79 -0.63
N PRO A 584 18.51 3.64 -1.03
CA PRO A 584 19.05 2.36 -0.63
C PRO A 584 20.39 2.06 -1.31
N GLY A 585 21.40 1.75 -0.50
CA GLY A 585 22.71 1.25 -0.95
C GLY A 585 23.81 2.31 -1.09
N ILE A 586 23.60 3.53 -0.59
CA ILE A 586 24.63 4.59 -0.55
C ILE A 586 25.44 4.54 0.75
N ASP A 587 24.80 4.54 1.92
CA ASP A 587 25.49 4.59 3.23
C ASP A 587 25.52 3.25 4.01
N GLY A 588 25.17 2.13 3.37
CA GLY A 588 25.25 0.78 3.97
C GLY A 588 23.96 -0.04 3.93
N SER A 589 24.13 -1.36 3.98
CA SER A 589 23.17 -2.48 3.89
C SER A 589 21.73 -2.22 3.44
N SER A 590 21.36 -2.79 2.30
CA SER A 590 20.00 -3.30 2.11
C SER A 590 20.04 -4.59 1.30
N LYS A 591 20.17 -5.72 2.01
CA LYS A 591 19.74 -7.03 1.50
C LYS A 591 18.20 -7.05 1.52
N SER A 592 17.58 -6.20 0.71
CA SER A 592 16.13 -6.12 0.54
C SER A 592 15.73 -6.66 -0.83
N SER A 593 14.47 -7.03 -0.99
CA SER A 593 13.96 -7.47 -2.29
C SER A 593 14.03 -6.32 -3.32
N SER A 594 14.17 -6.67 -4.61
CA SER A 594 14.22 -5.69 -5.71
C SER A 594 13.02 -4.73 -5.69
N TYR A 595 11.83 -5.25 -5.34
CA TYR A 595 10.60 -4.46 -5.19
C TYR A 595 10.70 -3.39 -4.10
N VAL A 596 11.23 -3.74 -2.91
CA VAL A 596 11.40 -2.79 -1.80
C VAL A 596 12.40 -1.70 -2.16
N VAL A 597 13.53 -2.08 -2.78
CA VAL A 597 14.55 -1.14 -3.26
C VAL A 597 13.97 -0.17 -4.30
N SER A 598 13.18 -0.68 -5.25
CA SER A 598 12.52 0.14 -6.27
C SER A 598 11.57 1.17 -5.64
N ASN A 599 10.72 0.75 -4.69
CA ASN A 599 9.81 1.67 -3.99
C ASN A 599 10.56 2.71 -3.14
N GLN A 600 11.63 2.32 -2.44
CA GLN A 600 12.46 3.27 -1.69
C GLN A 600 13.07 4.34 -2.60
N ARG A 601 13.63 3.95 -3.75
CA ARG A 601 14.17 4.89 -4.75
C ARG A 601 13.09 5.82 -5.32
N LYS A 602 11.90 5.30 -5.61
CA LYS A 602 10.75 6.12 -6.05
C LYS A 602 10.40 7.18 -5.00
N ARG A 603 10.32 6.80 -3.73
CA ARG A 603 10.05 7.75 -2.63
C ARG A 603 11.15 8.80 -2.48
N ALA A 604 12.41 8.39 -2.50
CA ALA A 604 13.54 9.31 -2.44
C ALA A 604 13.50 10.32 -3.59
N PHE A 605 13.18 9.86 -4.81
CA PHE A 605 13.03 10.75 -5.97
C PHE A 605 11.84 11.71 -5.85
N LEU A 606 10.70 11.26 -5.30
CA LEU A 606 9.56 12.15 -4.99
C LEU A 606 9.93 13.19 -3.94
N ALA A 607 10.68 12.81 -2.90
CA ALA A 607 11.20 13.75 -1.92
C ALA A 607 12.15 14.77 -2.57
N SER A 608 13.01 14.35 -3.51
CA SER A 608 13.86 15.28 -4.28
C SER A 608 13.05 16.32 -5.06
N LYS A 609 11.99 15.89 -5.76
CA LYS A 609 11.08 16.80 -6.48
C LYS A 609 10.35 17.75 -5.53
N PHE A 610 9.95 17.25 -4.36
CA PHE A 610 9.27 18.07 -3.36
C PHE A 610 10.18 19.17 -2.80
N ILE A 611 11.44 18.85 -2.49
CA ILE A 611 12.42 19.85 -2.04
C ILE A 611 12.67 20.89 -3.13
N LEU A 612 12.76 20.47 -4.40
CA LEU A 612 12.87 21.38 -5.54
C LEU A 612 11.67 22.34 -5.61
N GLN A 613 10.46 21.83 -5.46
CA GLN A 613 9.24 22.66 -5.43
C GLN A 613 9.30 23.67 -4.29
N MET A 614 9.77 23.29 -3.10
CA MET A 614 9.96 24.22 -1.99
C MET A 614 10.98 25.32 -2.35
N MET A 615 12.10 24.98 -2.98
CA MET A 615 13.09 25.98 -3.45
C MET A 615 12.48 26.98 -4.45
N GLN A 616 11.61 26.49 -5.33
CA GLN A 616 10.93 27.26 -6.38
C GLN A 616 9.70 28.03 -5.89
N THR A 617 9.28 27.82 -4.63
CA THR A 617 8.10 28.50 -4.07
C THR A 617 8.37 30.00 -3.93
N PRO A 618 7.46 30.88 -4.41
CA PRO A 618 7.65 32.33 -4.32
C PRO A 618 7.55 32.82 -2.87
N LEU A 619 8.32 33.85 -2.52
CA LEU A 619 8.23 34.47 -1.20
C LEU A 619 6.95 35.30 -1.08
N TYR A 620 6.41 35.40 0.14
CA TYR A 620 5.33 36.33 0.43
C TYR A 620 5.78 37.77 0.22
N LYS A 621 4.95 38.56 -0.46
CA LYS A 621 5.16 40.01 -0.58
C LYS A 621 5.04 40.60 0.83
N LYS A 622 6.07 41.30 1.31
CA LYS A 622 5.98 42.04 2.57
C LYS A 622 4.90 43.11 2.44
N GLU A 623 3.76 42.94 3.10
CA GLU A 623 2.83 44.04 3.32
C GLU A 623 3.53 45.08 4.19
N THR A 624 3.75 46.28 3.63
CA THR A 624 4.18 47.46 4.37
C THR A 624 3.15 47.78 5.45
N ARG A 625 3.35 47.28 6.67
CA ARG A 625 2.74 47.89 7.84
C ARG A 625 3.33 49.29 7.98
N HIS A 626 2.46 50.29 7.94
CA HIS A 626 2.76 51.67 8.26
C HIS A 626 3.43 51.78 9.65
N GLU A 627 4.75 51.89 9.68
CA GLU A 627 5.45 52.54 10.79
C GLU A 627 5.72 54.00 10.39
N PRO A 628 5.69 54.96 11.32
CA PRO A 628 5.73 56.38 11.00
C PRO A 628 7.09 56.74 10.37
N GLU A 629 7.04 57.48 9.27
CA GLU A 629 8.20 57.98 8.54
C GLU A 629 9.15 58.77 9.47
N SER A 630 10.27 58.16 9.85
CA SER A 630 11.48 58.90 10.22
C SER A 630 12.58 58.62 9.20
N GLN A 631 12.67 59.55 8.26
CA GLN A 631 13.80 59.89 7.37
C GLN A 631 15.04 58.99 7.48
N PHE A 632 15.19 58.05 6.55
CA PHE A 632 16.48 57.69 5.99
C PHE A 632 16.32 57.48 4.48
N ASN A 633 16.84 58.43 3.70
CA ASN A 633 17.03 58.28 2.26
C ASN A 633 17.92 57.05 2.02
N LYS A 634 17.36 55.97 1.46
CA LYS A 634 18.12 54.96 0.74
C LYS A 634 17.72 55.00 -0.73
N SER A 635 18.73 55.16 -1.58
CA SER A 635 18.66 55.10 -3.04
C SER A 635 18.11 53.76 -3.55
N PRO A 636 17.60 53.70 -4.79
CA PRO A 636 16.96 52.49 -5.35
C PRO A 636 17.94 51.40 -5.84
N GLU A 637 19.22 51.41 -5.44
CA GLU A 637 20.27 50.59 -6.08
C GLU A 637 20.87 49.44 -5.24
N ASP A 638 20.44 49.21 -3.99
CA ASP A 638 20.89 48.03 -3.23
C ASP A 638 19.82 46.93 -3.19
N SER A 639 19.46 46.36 -4.35
CA SER A 639 18.87 45.02 -4.37
C SER A 639 19.97 44.02 -4.05
N ILE A 640 20.20 43.76 -2.76
CA ILE A 640 21.14 42.72 -2.30
C ILE A 640 20.73 41.41 -2.99
N GLN A 641 21.56 40.89 -3.88
CA GLN A 641 21.34 39.57 -4.46
C GLN A 641 21.23 38.54 -3.32
N PRO A 642 20.27 37.60 -3.39
CA PRO A 642 20.11 36.60 -2.35
C PRO A 642 21.42 35.81 -2.19
N PRO A 643 21.82 35.43 -0.96
CA PRO A 643 23.00 34.61 -0.74
C PRO A 643 22.97 33.34 -1.62
N ILE A 644 24.10 32.95 -2.20
CA ILE A 644 24.21 31.83 -3.16
C ILE A 644 23.59 30.54 -2.60
N ASP A 645 23.73 30.30 -1.30
CA ASP A 645 23.12 29.17 -0.58
C ASP A 645 21.59 29.06 -0.75
N CYS A 646 20.92 30.18 -0.99
CA CYS A 646 19.46 30.28 -1.08
C CYS A 646 18.94 30.15 -2.52
N THR A 647 19.83 30.04 -3.51
CA THR A 647 19.46 30.05 -4.94
C THR A 647 19.41 28.63 -5.53
N GLU A 648 18.73 28.51 -6.68
CA GLU A 648 18.66 27.26 -7.44
C GLU A 648 20.04 26.87 -7.99
N GLU A 649 20.87 27.84 -8.36
CA GLU A 649 22.25 27.63 -8.81
C GLU A 649 23.13 27.07 -7.68
N GLY A 650 22.97 27.58 -6.45
CA GLY A 650 23.69 27.06 -5.29
C GLY A 650 23.34 25.61 -4.99
N LEU A 651 22.05 25.26 -5.05
CA LEU A 651 21.60 23.87 -4.97
C LEU A 651 22.19 23.04 -6.12
N ALA A 652 22.19 23.56 -7.35
CA ALA A 652 22.72 22.86 -8.52
C ALA A 652 24.20 22.49 -8.35
N ILE A 653 25.02 23.41 -7.80
CA ILE A 653 26.42 23.16 -7.47
C ILE A 653 26.56 22.08 -6.40
N ARG A 654 25.76 22.12 -5.31
CA ARG A 654 25.75 21.06 -4.28
C ARG A 654 25.47 19.69 -4.87
N LEU A 655 24.48 19.58 -5.75
CA LEU A 655 24.14 18.32 -6.44
C LEU A 655 25.27 17.87 -7.37
N ALA A 656 25.88 18.78 -8.12
CA ALA A 656 26.99 18.47 -9.01
C ALA A 656 28.23 17.97 -8.24
N ILE A 657 28.56 18.59 -7.11
CA ILE A 657 29.64 18.15 -6.21
C ILE A 657 29.34 16.74 -5.68
N GLU A 658 28.11 16.50 -5.20
CA GLU A 658 27.67 15.19 -4.71
C GLU A 658 27.83 14.12 -5.80
N MET A 659 27.49 14.42 -7.05
CA MET A 659 27.64 13.50 -8.18
C MET A 659 29.11 13.16 -8.49
N VAL A 660 30.04 14.12 -8.32
CA VAL A 660 31.49 13.89 -8.51
C VAL A 660 32.11 13.15 -7.33
N SER A 661 31.51 13.20 -6.14
CA SER A 661 32.05 12.55 -4.93
C SER A 661 32.26 11.04 -5.08
N PHE A 662 31.49 10.38 -5.95
CA PHE A 662 31.60 8.96 -6.27
C PHE A 662 32.80 8.65 -7.18
N LYS A 663 33.94 8.32 -6.55
CA LYS A 663 35.20 7.95 -7.21
C LYS A 663 35.17 6.51 -7.75
N GLY A 664 35.75 6.29 -8.93
CA GLY A 664 35.94 4.94 -9.50
C GLY A 664 34.71 4.34 -10.20
N LYS A 665 34.63 3.00 -10.26
CA LYS A 665 33.52 2.29 -10.91
C LYS A 665 32.29 2.27 -9.99
N LYS A 666 31.25 3.02 -10.37
CA LYS A 666 30.03 3.18 -9.58
C LYS A 666 29.26 1.86 -9.41
N THR A 667 28.73 1.62 -8.22
CA THR A 667 27.78 0.52 -7.97
C THR A 667 26.45 0.78 -8.67
N ALA A 668 25.61 -0.25 -8.84
CA ALA A 668 24.28 -0.06 -9.44
C ALA A 668 23.39 0.91 -8.65
N ALA A 669 23.59 1.01 -7.33
CA ALA A 669 22.86 1.95 -6.48
C ALA A 669 23.32 3.40 -6.70
N GLU A 670 24.64 3.62 -6.76
CA GLU A 670 25.27 4.91 -7.04
C GLU A 670 24.90 5.42 -8.44
N LYS A 671 24.90 4.55 -9.45
CA LYS A 671 24.48 4.92 -10.81
C LYS A 671 23.05 5.44 -10.85
N ALA A 672 22.13 4.71 -10.19
CA ALA A 672 20.73 5.11 -10.11
C ALA A 672 20.55 6.42 -9.32
N TYR A 673 21.34 6.62 -8.27
CA TYR A 673 21.35 7.85 -7.47
C TYR A 673 21.83 9.05 -8.30
N VAL A 674 22.99 8.93 -8.97
CA VAL A 674 23.53 10.00 -9.85
C VAL A 674 22.55 10.31 -10.99
N ALA A 675 21.91 9.30 -11.60
CA ALA A 675 20.88 9.51 -12.61
C ALA A 675 19.67 10.29 -12.06
N ALA A 676 19.24 9.98 -10.83
CA ALA A 676 18.16 10.69 -10.19
C ALA A 676 18.52 12.16 -9.91
N LEU A 677 19.73 12.43 -9.42
CA LEU A 677 20.23 13.81 -9.23
C LEU A 677 20.32 14.58 -10.55
N CYS A 678 20.76 13.95 -11.65
CA CYS A 678 20.75 14.56 -12.99
C CYS A 678 19.35 14.99 -13.40
N LYS A 679 18.34 14.13 -13.17
CA LYS A 679 16.94 14.45 -13.50
C LYS A 679 16.40 15.62 -12.69
N ILE A 680 16.90 15.84 -11.47
CA ILE A 680 16.55 17.01 -10.66
C ILE A 680 17.27 18.26 -11.16
N LEU A 681 18.55 18.15 -11.53
CA LEU A 681 19.33 19.27 -12.09
C LEU A 681 18.67 19.89 -13.32
N VAL A 682 18.11 19.08 -14.21
CA VAL A 682 17.42 19.54 -15.43
C VAL A 682 16.15 20.34 -15.13
N LEU A 683 15.56 20.19 -13.93
CA LEU A 683 14.35 20.89 -13.52
C LEU A 683 14.62 22.22 -12.78
N LEU A 684 15.89 22.58 -12.55
CA LEU A 684 16.29 23.84 -11.92
C LEU A 684 16.26 24.99 -12.94
N ASN A 685 15.76 26.15 -12.50
CA ASN A 685 15.72 27.37 -13.31
C ASN A 685 16.98 28.21 -13.07
N LEU A 686 17.99 28.01 -13.90
CA LEU A 686 19.26 28.73 -13.79
C LEU A 686 19.17 30.10 -14.45
N LYS A 687 19.54 31.15 -13.72
CA LYS A 687 19.52 32.52 -14.24
C LYS A 687 20.73 32.78 -15.13
N PRO A 688 20.53 33.27 -16.36
CA PRO A 688 21.64 33.67 -17.25
C PRO A 688 22.51 34.80 -16.67
N SER A 689 22.05 35.53 -15.64
CA SER A 689 22.86 36.55 -14.97
C SER A 689 24.01 35.96 -14.15
N GLU A 690 23.92 34.71 -13.70
CA GLU A 690 24.85 34.08 -12.77
C GLU A 690 25.99 33.33 -13.50
N GLN A 691 26.75 34.05 -14.34
CA GLN A 691 27.74 33.45 -15.25
C GLN A 691 28.85 32.65 -14.53
N ASN A 692 29.35 33.13 -13.38
CA ASN A 692 30.40 32.42 -12.64
C ASN A 692 29.91 31.06 -12.10
N LEU A 693 28.66 30.99 -11.63
CA LEU A 693 28.03 29.76 -11.14
C LEU A 693 27.76 28.78 -12.30
N ILE A 694 27.30 29.28 -13.45
CA ILE A 694 27.11 28.48 -14.67
C ILE A 694 28.44 27.87 -15.15
N LYS A 695 29.50 28.66 -15.23
CA LYS A 695 30.85 28.21 -15.63
C LYS A 695 31.39 27.15 -14.67
N LEU A 696 31.25 27.36 -13.36
CA LEU A 696 31.64 26.39 -12.34
C LEU A 696 30.88 25.07 -12.50
N MET A 697 29.55 25.14 -12.64
CA MET A 697 28.73 23.94 -12.77
C MET A 697 29.02 23.16 -14.05
N LYS A 698 29.27 23.86 -15.16
CA LYS A 698 29.72 23.25 -16.44
C LYS A 698 31.04 22.52 -16.26
N LYS A 699 32.01 23.07 -15.52
CA LYS A 699 33.29 22.41 -15.23
C LYS A 699 33.09 21.14 -14.38
N ILE A 700 32.27 21.21 -13.33
CA ILE A 700 31.97 20.08 -12.45
C ILE A 700 31.25 18.96 -13.22
N LEU A 701 30.18 19.30 -13.98
CA LEU A 701 29.43 18.31 -14.76
C LEU A 701 30.23 17.71 -15.92
N SER A 702 31.19 18.45 -16.47
CA SER A 702 32.14 17.91 -17.45
C SER A 702 32.99 16.79 -16.83
N ARG A 703 33.44 16.94 -15.57
CA ARG A 703 34.12 15.85 -14.82
C ARG A 703 33.18 14.68 -14.52
N VAL A 704 31.91 14.95 -14.20
CA VAL A 704 30.91 13.88 -14.07
C VAL A 704 30.82 13.09 -15.37
N ALA A 705 30.65 13.79 -16.51
CA ALA A 705 30.54 13.18 -17.84
C ALA A 705 31.78 12.35 -18.21
N GLU A 706 32.99 12.84 -17.91
CA GLU A 706 34.24 12.09 -18.06
C GLU A 706 34.24 10.82 -17.21
N SER A 707 33.83 10.93 -15.93
CA SER A 707 33.79 9.79 -15.01
C SER A 707 32.78 8.70 -15.41
N VAL A 708 31.75 9.06 -16.18
CA VAL A 708 30.69 8.14 -16.66
C VAL A 708 30.76 7.88 -18.17
N CYS A 709 31.87 8.23 -18.83
CA CYS A 709 32.06 8.06 -20.28
C CYS A 709 31.81 6.61 -20.76
N SER A 710 32.18 5.63 -19.93
CA SER A 710 31.96 4.20 -20.21
C SER A 710 30.51 3.72 -19.98
N GLU A 711 29.65 4.56 -19.41
CA GLU A 711 28.29 4.24 -18.98
C GLU A 711 27.25 4.98 -19.84
N LYS A 712 26.91 4.40 -21.00
CA LYS A 712 26.07 5.04 -22.02
C LYS A 712 24.73 5.58 -21.48
N GLU A 713 24.05 4.84 -20.60
CA GLU A 713 22.77 5.24 -20.02
C GLU A 713 22.91 6.47 -19.12
N LEU A 714 23.89 6.50 -18.22
CA LEU A 714 24.10 7.63 -17.31
C LEU A 714 24.61 8.87 -18.06
N LEU A 715 25.44 8.67 -19.08
CA LEU A 715 25.91 9.75 -19.95
C LEU A 715 24.75 10.41 -20.74
N LYS A 716 23.70 9.64 -21.08
CA LYS A 716 22.49 10.16 -21.73
C LYS A 716 21.71 11.11 -20.80
N ASP A 717 21.76 10.89 -19.49
CA ASP A 717 21.11 11.75 -18.49
C ASP A 717 21.91 13.04 -18.20
N VAL A 718 23.25 13.01 -18.27
CA VAL A 718 24.12 14.17 -17.98
C VAL A 718 24.23 15.14 -19.17
N LYS A 719 24.27 14.62 -20.40
CA LYS A 719 24.49 15.42 -21.62
C LYS A 719 23.49 16.57 -21.82
N PRO A 720 22.16 16.37 -21.67
CA PRO A 720 21.19 17.45 -21.87
C PRO A 720 21.45 18.65 -20.95
N MET A 721 21.85 18.39 -19.70
CA MET A 721 22.17 19.46 -18.76
C MET A 721 23.42 20.23 -19.17
N LEU A 722 24.45 19.53 -19.68
CA LEU A 722 25.67 20.16 -20.17
C LEU A 722 25.41 21.01 -21.42
N GLU A 723 24.55 20.53 -22.33
CA GLU A 723 24.08 21.29 -23.49
C GLU A 723 23.30 22.54 -23.07
N HIS A 724 22.41 22.43 -22.07
CA HIS A 724 21.69 23.56 -21.51
C HIS A 724 22.65 24.61 -20.94
N LEU A 725 23.67 24.20 -20.16
CA LEU A 725 24.67 25.13 -19.62
C LEU A 725 25.50 25.80 -20.69
N ASN A 726 25.87 25.08 -21.76
CA ASN A 726 26.56 25.67 -22.89
C ASN A 726 25.71 26.74 -23.59
N SER A 727 24.38 26.61 -23.58
CA SER A 727 23.48 27.64 -24.14
C SER A 727 23.34 28.87 -23.23
N LEU A 728 23.58 28.74 -21.93
CA LEU A 728 23.49 29.83 -20.94
C LEU A 728 24.82 30.58 -20.73
N ASP A 729 25.95 29.95 -21.09
CA ASP A 729 27.30 30.53 -21.02
C ASP A 729 27.47 31.60 -22.11
N ALA A 730 27.37 32.87 -21.72
CA ALA A 730 27.42 34.01 -22.63
C ALA A 730 28.85 34.29 -23.16
N CYS A 731 29.88 33.87 -22.42
CA CYS A 731 31.29 34.09 -22.78
C CYS A 731 32.13 32.82 -22.57
N PRO A 732 32.00 31.79 -23.44
CA PRO A 732 32.70 30.51 -23.27
C PRO A 732 34.22 30.59 -23.33
N SER A 733 34.77 31.69 -23.86
CA SER A 733 36.21 31.94 -23.96
C SER A 733 36.84 32.47 -22.67
N GLU A 734 36.04 32.92 -21.71
CA GLU A 734 36.51 33.46 -20.44
C GLU A 734 36.38 32.38 -19.36
N GLU A 735 37.51 31.86 -18.90
CA GLU A 735 37.55 30.82 -17.88
C GLU A 735 37.39 31.39 -16.47
N LEU A 736 36.69 30.66 -15.60
CA LEU A 736 36.55 30.99 -14.17
C LEU A 736 37.89 30.80 -13.46
N SER A 737 38.34 31.78 -12.67
CA SER A 737 39.56 31.65 -11.89
C SER A 737 39.40 30.70 -10.71
N GLN A 738 40.52 30.15 -10.21
CA GLN A 738 40.50 29.27 -9.04
C GLN A 738 40.04 30.00 -7.77
N ASP A 739 40.44 31.26 -7.61
CA ASP A 739 40.07 32.08 -6.45
C ASP A 739 38.56 32.37 -6.41
N GLU A 740 37.95 32.63 -7.57
CA GLU A 740 36.50 32.81 -7.69
C GLU A 740 35.73 31.53 -7.33
N ALA A 741 36.22 30.37 -7.76
CA ALA A 741 35.59 29.10 -7.42
C ALA A 741 35.73 28.73 -5.94
N ASN A 742 36.90 28.97 -5.35
CA ASN A 742 37.12 28.77 -3.92
C ASN A 742 36.18 29.68 -3.11
N SER A 743 36.01 30.94 -3.52
CA SER A 743 35.05 31.85 -2.90
C SER A 743 33.60 31.34 -3.00
N ILE A 744 33.20 30.73 -4.11
CA ILE A 744 31.88 30.10 -4.26
C ILE A 744 31.72 28.89 -3.33
N PHE A 745 32.74 28.04 -3.21
CA PHE A 745 32.69 26.88 -2.31
C PHE A 745 32.62 27.28 -0.84
N GLU A 746 33.38 28.31 -0.44
CA GLU A 746 33.32 28.90 0.89
C GLU A 746 31.93 29.50 1.17
N ALA A 747 31.36 30.25 0.23
CA ALA A 747 30.01 30.80 0.35
C ALA A 747 28.93 29.73 0.48
N LEU A 748 29.14 28.55 -0.13
CA LEU A 748 28.26 27.38 -0.01
C LEU A 748 28.54 26.53 1.24
N GLY A 749 29.63 26.79 1.97
CA GLY A 749 30.07 25.94 3.08
C GLY A 749 30.32 24.49 2.66
N VAL A 750 30.86 24.27 1.45
CA VAL A 750 31.17 22.93 0.93
C VAL A 750 32.69 22.77 0.85
N SER A 751 33.23 21.76 1.53
CA SER A 751 34.65 21.41 1.44
C SER A 751 34.92 20.57 0.19
N TYR A 752 35.17 21.23 -0.95
CA TYR A 752 35.50 20.54 -2.19
C TYR A 752 36.67 21.25 -2.91
N ASP A 753 37.78 20.53 -3.03
CA ASP A 753 38.98 21.01 -3.73
C ASP A 753 38.88 20.62 -5.22
N LEU A 754 38.50 21.60 -6.05
CA LEU A 754 38.40 21.45 -7.50
C LEU A 754 39.58 22.17 -8.16
N ASP A 755 40.57 21.45 -8.69
CA ASP A 755 41.65 22.07 -9.47
C ASP A 755 41.17 22.50 -10.87
N ILE A 756 40.72 23.74 -11.05
CA ILE A 756 40.11 24.23 -12.30
C ILE A 756 41.12 24.33 -13.44
N THR A 757 42.43 24.32 -13.13
CA THR A 757 43.51 24.54 -14.10
C THR A 757 43.81 23.34 -15.00
N VAL A 758 43.29 22.16 -14.69
CA VAL A 758 43.41 20.97 -15.56
C VAL A 758 42.33 21.03 -16.66
N PRO A 759 42.69 21.05 -17.95
CA PRO A 759 41.72 21.03 -19.04
C PRO A 759 40.96 19.70 -19.08
N ALA A 760 39.64 19.78 -19.23
CA ALA A 760 38.81 18.64 -19.63
C ALA A 760 39.21 18.25 -21.06
N THR A 761 39.76 17.06 -21.27
CA THR A 761 40.23 16.61 -22.58
C THR A 761 39.04 16.39 -23.51
N VAL A 762 38.84 17.33 -24.44
CA VAL A 762 37.84 17.22 -25.52
C VAL A 762 38.17 15.99 -26.39
N PRO A 763 37.27 15.00 -26.56
CA PRO A 763 37.50 13.92 -27.52
C PRO A 763 37.41 14.50 -28.93
N GLN A 764 38.53 14.55 -29.64
CA GLN A 764 38.51 14.85 -31.08
C GLN A 764 37.85 13.70 -31.83
N THR A 765 36.80 14.01 -32.57
CA THR A 765 36.16 13.11 -33.55
C THR A 765 37.16 12.82 -34.68
N PRO A 766 37.53 11.55 -34.99
CA PRO A 766 38.27 11.27 -36.21
C PRO A 766 37.28 11.18 -37.39
N ALA A 767 37.52 12.00 -38.41
CA ALA A 767 36.88 11.88 -39.72
C ALA A 767 37.36 10.60 -40.47
N PRO A 768 36.57 10.07 -41.41
CA PRO A 768 36.78 8.74 -41.98
C PRO A 768 37.80 8.77 -43.13
N CYS A 769 38.86 7.97 -43.03
CA CYS A 769 39.74 7.66 -44.17
C CYS A 769 39.36 6.30 -44.78
N SER A 770 38.65 6.41 -45.90
CA SER A 770 38.40 5.37 -46.89
C SER A 770 39.69 5.03 -47.66
N THR A 771 40.00 3.73 -47.77
CA THR A 771 40.86 3.18 -48.82
C THR A 771 40.09 2.07 -49.56
N ARG A 772 39.83 2.30 -50.85
CA ARG A 772 39.38 1.29 -51.85
C ARG A 772 39.96 1.74 -53.19
N PRO A 773 40.32 0.84 -54.14
CA PRO A 773 39.32 0.02 -54.87
C PRO A 773 39.83 -1.41 -55.27
N ALA A 774 39.03 -2.47 -55.28
CA ALA A 774 37.98 -2.92 -56.24
C ALA A 774 38.48 -3.81 -57.41
N ARG A 775 37.86 -5.00 -57.55
CA ARG A 775 37.35 -5.71 -58.77
C ARG A 775 37.09 -7.18 -58.38
N SER A 776 36.13 -7.94 -58.90
CA SER A 776 34.90 -7.75 -59.70
C SER A 776 34.17 -9.11 -59.69
N ARG A 777 32.83 -9.11 -59.55
CA ARG A 777 31.98 -10.32 -59.60
C ARG A 777 31.73 -10.79 -61.04
N ARG A 778 31.75 -12.12 -61.28
CA ARG A 778 30.95 -12.95 -62.24
C ARG A 778 31.54 -14.38 -62.24
N ARG A 779 30.87 -15.52 -62.44
CA ARG A 779 29.47 -15.99 -62.57
C ARG A 779 29.52 -17.54 -62.60
N ALA A 780 28.49 -18.21 -62.07
CA ALA A 780 27.88 -19.51 -62.48
C ALA A 780 28.67 -20.84 -62.69
N ARG A 781 28.19 -21.88 -61.97
CA ARG A 781 27.78 -23.26 -62.37
C ARG A 781 28.67 -24.10 -63.31
N ILE A 782 29.01 -25.33 -62.88
CA ILE A 782 28.63 -26.66 -63.45
C ILE A 782 29.37 -27.77 -62.67
N ALA A 783 28.78 -28.96 -62.68
CA ALA A 783 29.03 -30.12 -61.83
C ALA A 783 30.07 -31.13 -62.37
N GLU A 784 30.32 -32.12 -61.50
CA GLU A 784 30.59 -33.55 -61.76
C GLU A 784 32.02 -34.12 -61.77
N THR A 785 32.03 -35.36 -61.22
CA THR A 785 33.01 -36.47 -61.27
C THR A 785 34.20 -36.39 -60.31
N SER A 786 34.73 -37.46 -59.70
CA SER A 786 34.39 -38.89 -59.53
C SER A 786 35.62 -39.55 -58.86
N SER A 787 35.42 -40.71 -58.19
CA SER A 787 36.39 -41.82 -57.96
C SER A 787 37.50 -41.62 -56.91
N ASP A 788 37.97 -42.62 -56.14
CA ASP A 788 37.49 -43.88 -55.53
C ASP A 788 38.71 -44.48 -54.76
N GLU A 789 38.45 -45.49 -53.92
CA GLU A 789 39.35 -46.55 -53.37
C GLU A 789 40.00 -46.34 -51.97
N ASP A 790 39.42 -46.97 -50.92
CA ASP A 790 39.82 -48.22 -50.21
C ASP A 790 41.35 -48.57 -50.18
N ASP A 791 42.00 -49.21 -49.20
CA ASP A 791 41.63 -50.00 -48.01
C ASP A 791 42.90 -50.32 -47.16
N GLU A 792 42.70 -50.79 -45.90
CA GLU A 792 43.55 -51.75 -45.12
C GLU A 792 44.97 -51.32 -44.60
N GLU A 793 45.57 -51.81 -43.49
CA GLU A 793 45.33 -52.89 -42.51
C GLU A 793 46.30 -52.80 -41.27
N GLU A 794 46.17 -53.75 -40.33
CA GLU A 794 47.11 -54.24 -39.27
C GLU A 794 47.19 -53.55 -37.89
N VAL A 795 47.36 -54.17 -36.70
CA VAL A 795 47.00 -55.45 -36.01
C VAL A 795 47.93 -55.59 -34.76
N ALA A 796 47.32 -55.66 -33.56
CA ALA A 796 47.64 -56.44 -32.34
C ALA A 796 49.00 -56.42 -31.55
N SER A 797 48.92 -55.95 -30.29
CA SER A 797 49.31 -56.62 -28.97
C SER A 797 50.79 -56.69 -28.47
N PRO A 798 51.11 -57.05 -27.19
CA PRO A 798 50.90 -56.38 -25.86
C PRO A 798 52.19 -56.52 -24.93
N PRO A 799 52.19 -56.62 -23.57
CA PRO A 799 51.57 -55.88 -22.43
C PRO A 799 52.58 -55.41 -21.32
N LEU A 800 52.06 -54.77 -20.23
CA LEU A 800 52.42 -54.81 -18.77
C LEU A 800 52.35 -53.39 -18.16
N SER A 801 51.91 -53.10 -16.92
CA SER A 801 51.17 -53.77 -15.84
C SER A 801 50.79 -52.68 -14.80
N ALA A 802 49.61 -52.78 -14.17
CA ALA A 802 49.24 -52.36 -12.80
C ALA A 802 47.88 -51.62 -12.72
N MET A 803 46.89 -52.35 -12.22
CA MET A 803 45.59 -51.97 -11.64
C MET A 803 45.52 -52.74 -10.28
N PRO A 804 44.49 -52.66 -9.39
CA PRO A 804 43.10 -52.24 -9.64
C PRO A 804 42.36 -51.52 -8.47
N ALA A 805 41.30 -50.74 -8.77
CA ALA A 805 39.86 -51.06 -8.53
C ALA A 805 39.28 -50.45 -7.23
N PRO A 806 37.94 -50.42 -7.02
CA PRO A 806 36.83 -50.89 -7.90
C PRO A 806 35.81 -49.77 -8.26
N ASN A 807 35.41 -49.63 -9.53
CA ASN A 807 34.38 -50.39 -10.30
C ASN A 807 32.98 -49.76 -10.21
N THR A 808 32.52 -49.07 -11.27
CA THR A 808 31.86 -49.56 -12.52
C THR A 808 30.36 -49.80 -12.31
N LEU A 809 29.46 -49.44 -13.22
CA LEU A 809 29.15 -50.02 -14.54
C LEU A 809 28.01 -49.14 -15.14
N MET A 810 27.65 -49.07 -16.43
CA MET A 810 28.16 -49.53 -17.71
C MET A 810 27.27 -48.97 -18.86
N THR A 811 27.87 -48.89 -20.06
CA THR A 811 27.37 -49.17 -21.43
C THR A 811 26.16 -48.48 -22.10
N ARG A 812 26.50 -47.75 -23.17
CA ARG A 812 26.05 -47.85 -24.60
C ARG A 812 24.76 -48.63 -24.93
N SER A 813 23.86 -48.00 -25.72
CA SER A 813 23.42 -48.49 -27.05
C SER A 813 22.46 -47.51 -27.77
N HIS A 814 22.82 -47.23 -29.02
CA HIS A 814 22.13 -46.77 -30.23
C HIS A 814 20.60 -46.46 -30.31
N ARG A 815 20.35 -45.37 -31.08
CA ARG A 815 19.34 -45.20 -32.16
C ARG A 815 17.88 -44.94 -31.76
N ALA A 816 17.52 -43.66 -31.59
CA ALA A 816 16.32 -43.05 -32.17
C ALA A 816 16.34 -41.53 -31.95
N SER A 817 16.20 -40.80 -33.05
CA SER A 817 16.27 -39.35 -33.14
C SER A 817 15.00 -38.66 -32.61
N LYS A 818 15.17 -37.44 -32.08
CA LYS A 818 14.14 -36.38 -31.97
C LYS A 818 12.90 -36.68 -31.12
N ALA A 819 13.08 -36.73 -29.80
CA ALA A 819 12.00 -36.41 -28.84
C ALA A 819 12.48 -35.87 -27.48
N ALA A 820 13.79 -35.86 -27.19
CA ALA A 820 14.30 -35.54 -25.84
C ALA A 820 15.00 -34.17 -25.68
N ALA A 821 15.04 -33.34 -26.73
CA ALA A 821 15.67 -32.01 -26.67
C ALA A 821 14.71 -30.88 -26.21
N LEU A 822 13.41 -31.17 -26.02
CA LEU A 822 12.43 -30.22 -25.48
C LEU A 822 12.15 -30.41 -23.98
N ALA A 823 12.66 -31.47 -23.34
CA ALA A 823 12.34 -31.79 -21.94
C ALA A 823 13.41 -31.31 -20.92
N LYS A 824 14.56 -30.77 -21.36
CA LYS A 824 15.63 -30.29 -20.45
C LYS A 824 15.75 -28.77 -20.31
N ILE A 825 14.90 -28.00 -21.01
CA ILE A 825 14.77 -26.54 -20.81
C ILE A 825 13.70 -26.21 -19.74
N THR A 826 12.84 -27.18 -19.38
CA THR A 826 11.71 -26.95 -18.47
C THR A 826 12.03 -27.21 -16.99
N ALA A 827 13.15 -27.85 -16.66
CA ALA A 827 13.49 -28.20 -15.27
C ALA A 827 14.44 -27.21 -14.56
N SER A 828 15.11 -26.29 -15.28
CA SER A 828 15.95 -25.25 -14.65
C SER A 828 15.26 -23.89 -14.52
N ARG A 829 14.04 -23.74 -15.06
CA ARG A 829 13.25 -22.49 -14.98
C ARG A 829 12.33 -22.42 -13.75
N MET A 830 12.35 -23.44 -12.88
CA MET A 830 11.51 -23.49 -11.66
C MET A 830 12.16 -22.92 -10.39
N ARG A 831 13.27 -22.19 -10.51
CA ARG A 831 13.74 -21.30 -9.43
C ARG A 831 14.14 -19.96 -10.02
N ARG A 832 13.31 -18.94 -9.75
CA ARG A 832 13.43 -17.50 -10.03
C ARG A 832 12.68 -17.00 -11.29
N SER A 833 11.55 -16.34 -11.06
CA SER A 833 11.20 -15.04 -11.68
C SER A 833 9.86 -14.52 -11.17
N ASN A 834 9.90 -13.40 -10.45
CA ASN A 834 8.85 -12.37 -10.40
C ASN A 834 9.31 -11.21 -11.31
N ALA A 835 8.33 -10.49 -11.90
CA ALA A 835 8.39 -9.17 -12.57
C ALA A 835 9.07 -9.14 -13.96
N ASP A 836 8.64 -8.41 -14.99
CA ASP A 836 7.53 -7.47 -15.27
C ASP A 836 7.46 -7.30 -16.82
N GLU A 837 6.36 -6.75 -17.36
CA GLU A 837 6.15 -6.01 -18.65
C GLU A 837 4.63 -6.12 -18.98
N ASP A 838 3.80 -5.09 -19.21
CA ASP A 838 4.02 -3.70 -19.60
C ASP A 838 2.89 -2.75 -19.12
N ILE A 839 3.24 -1.47 -19.09
CA ILE A 839 2.48 -0.25 -18.82
C ILE A 839 1.78 0.22 -20.11
N GLU A 840 0.55 0.72 -20.01
CA GLU A 840 0.04 1.77 -20.91
C GLU A 840 -0.58 2.90 -20.07
N GLU A 841 -0.22 4.12 -20.47
CA GLU A 841 -0.44 5.43 -19.87
C GLU A 841 -1.86 5.96 -20.16
N GLU A 842 -2.36 6.86 -19.30
CA GLU A 842 -3.13 8.04 -19.72
C GLU A 842 -3.06 9.10 -18.61
N GLU A 843 -2.63 10.31 -18.99
CA GLU A 843 -2.39 11.51 -18.19
C GLU A 843 -3.67 12.32 -17.90
N GLU A 844 -3.61 13.02 -16.75
CA GLU A 844 -4.11 14.37 -16.37
C GLU A 844 -5.49 14.90 -16.80
N ASP A 845 -6.25 15.39 -15.80
CA ASP A 845 -6.59 16.82 -15.75
C ASP A 845 -6.98 17.28 -14.33
N ALA A 846 -6.67 18.55 -14.06
CA ALA A 846 -6.59 19.19 -12.75
C ALA A 846 -7.81 20.07 -12.40
N VAL A 847 -8.01 20.28 -11.08
CA VAL A 847 -8.53 21.49 -10.40
C VAL A 847 -9.90 22.07 -10.82
N SER A 848 -10.86 22.00 -9.89
CA SER A 848 -11.69 23.16 -9.54
C SER A 848 -12.22 23.03 -8.12
N SER A 849 -11.81 23.97 -7.28
CA SER A 849 -12.42 24.34 -6.02
C SER A 849 -13.72 25.10 -6.31
N ASP A 850 -14.83 24.75 -5.64
CA ASP A 850 -15.78 25.78 -5.24
C ASP A 850 -16.39 25.45 -3.88
N VAL A 851 -16.43 26.48 -3.05
CA VAL A 851 -16.89 26.50 -1.68
C VAL A 851 -18.16 27.32 -1.71
N THR A 852 -19.31 26.70 -1.46
CA THR A 852 -20.47 27.44 -0.94
C THR A 852 -21.17 26.60 0.11
N ALA A 853 -21.19 27.15 1.32
CA ALA A 853 -22.17 26.82 2.34
C ALA A 853 -23.48 27.52 1.98
N GLU A 854 -24.62 26.87 2.21
CA GLU A 854 -25.82 27.50 2.76
C GLU A 854 -26.78 26.42 3.29
N ASP A 855 -27.35 26.74 4.45
CA ASP A 855 -28.33 25.99 5.24
C ASP A 855 -29.63 25.67 4.48
N SER A 856 -30.31 24.59 4.86
CA SER A 856 -31.69 24.62 5.40
C SER A 856 -32.36 23.22 5.40
N ASP A 857 -32.78 22.81 6.59
CA ASP A 857 -34.08 22.28 7.03
C ASP A 857 -34.95 21.33 6.17
N ASP A 858 -35.57 20.40 6.93
CA ASP A 858 -36.89 19.76 6.76
C ASP A 858 -37.15 18.80 5.58
N GLU A 859 -37.05 17.48 5.85
CA GLU A 859 -38.17 16.51 5.99
C GLU A 859 -37.66 15.05 6.11
#